data_AF-A0A017S1E3-F1
#
_entry.id   AF-A0A017S1E3-F1
#
_cell.length_a   1.000
_cell.length_b   1.000
_cell.length_c   1.000
_cell.angle_alpha   90.00
_cell.angle_beta   90.00
_cell.angle_gamma   90.00
#
_symmetry.space_group_name_H-M   'P 1'
#
loop_
_entity.id
_entity.type
_entity.pdbx_description
1 polymer ?
#
loop_
_entity_poly.entity_id
_entity_poly.type
_entity_poly.pdbx_seq_one_letter_code
_entity_poly.pdbx_strand_id
1 'polypeptide(L)'
;MLAPVPDLADYGISPDHGFLPSELPLTALPDPYYTRWEAIASNLQGLLLSKRIRETVDRLPTLSTSYLQSEGEWRRAYVVLVFTLHAYVWGGHRPEERIPPQLTIPLLEVCDHLELPPVATYAGVYLNNLTSVNTFTGSLDEQWFYLVSVAIESRGGPTLPLMLRAISAARKGQSGIVTECLHEMAERLDDIGALLERMYENCDPYVFYNRIRPYLAGSKNMAEAGLPDGLLYDDGKAPKYGQYGGGSNAQSSLIQFFDIVLGVEHRPTGEKPQTPETNKEGVAGRPRHGFIQEMRSYMPGPHRRFLEHVNAVANIREFVEARRSDKALCIAYDACLYMLRTMRDKHIQMVSRYIIIQSKGAREQTQPAARSSAKPQNLASTRPVDKKKLRGTGGTALIPFLKQARDETGEPAIDAWARRLLGDAPVPSGFAALSKIGENSDGHIEVVGLSGTWAADEKKNTITMADNNSSTLKSYVDSATGLAQRAVGTVTGSSTTQVEGQTTQDQSKSEHAASHDTAKLGHVTADPQTGATAQDNPSRNTGSWDQTVGSAKESVGNFIGNENIRRQGVEQNAAGKEAEAKGQLKDLGEGVGDRAQGKLGGIGAAVVGDREEEEKWRQIHDEGKVRQRGAEEDIDKKGGA
;
A
#
# COMPACT_ATOMS: atom_id res chain seq x y z
N MET A 1 -20.75 26.36 -23.95
CA MET A 1 -21.24 26.05 -22.58
C MET A 1 -20.42 24.88 -22.07
N LEU A 2 -20.03 24.86 -20.79
CA LEU A 2 -19.32 23.72 -20.20
C LEU A 2 -20.29 22.53 -20.03
N ALA A 3 -19.81 21.30 -20.23
CA ALA A 3 -20.60 20.10 -19.94
C ALA A 3 -21.02 20.08 -18.45
N PRO A 4 -22.23 19.63 -18.10
CA PRO A 4 -22.69 19.57 -16.71
C PRO A 4 -21.77 18.67 -15.86
N VAL A 5 -21.70 18.92 -14.55
CA VAL A 5 -21.03 18.00 -13.63
C VAL A 5 -21.95 16.78 -13.43
N PRO A 6 -21.44 15.52 -13.44
CA PRO A 6 -22.27 14.33 -13.30
C PRO A 6 -23.09 14.32 -12.00
N ASP A 7 -24.31 13.82 -12.07
CA ASP A 7 -25.07 13.34 -10.92
C ASP A 7 -24.70 11.88 -10.63
N LEU A 8 -24.46 11.52 -9.37
CA LEU A 8 -24.09 10.17 -8.97
C LEU A 8 -25.24 9.17 -9.21
N ALA A 9 -26.49 9.61 -9.07
CA ALA A 9 -27.67 8.76 -9.20
C ALA A 9 -27.81 8.17 -10.62
N ASP A 10 -27.42 8.93 -11.64
CA ASP A 10 -27.45 8.49 -13.06
C ASP A 10 -26.55 7.27 -13.32
N TYR A 11 -25.61 7.00 -12.42
CA TYR A 11 -24.66 5.88 -12.51
C TYR A 11 -24.90 4.82 -11.42
N GLY A 12 -25.98 4.92 -10.65
CA GLY A 12 -26.26 4.02 -9.54
C GLY A 12 -25.25 4.11 -8.39
N ILE A 13 -24.60 5.26 -8.24
CA ILE A 13 -23.57 5.52 -7.22
C ILE A 13 -24.20 6.25 -6.03
N SER A 14 -23.89 5.80 -4.82
CA SER A 14 -24.38 6.43 -3.59
C SER A 14 -23.48 7.61 -3.18
N PRO A 15 -24.02 8.75 -2.73
CA PRO A 15 -23.22 9.80 -2.13
C PRO A 15 -22.55 9.36 -0.81
N ASP A 16 -23.15 8.43 -0.08
CA ASP A 16 -22.68 7.97 1.23
C ASP A 16 -21.77 6.75 1.12
N HIS A 17 -22.08 5.83 0.20
CA HIS A 17 -21.37 4.55 0.04
C HIS A 17 -20.47 4.49 -1.19
N GLY A 18 -20.45 5.55 -2.03
CA GLY A 18 -19.65 5.60 -3.25
C GLY A 18 -20.02 4.49 -4.22
N PHE A 19 -19.00 3.77 -4.68
CA PHE A 19 -19.13 2.65 -5.62
C PHE A 19 -19.62 1.34 -4.97
N LEU A 20 -19.84 1.32 -3.66
CA LEU A 20 -20.51 0.20 -3.00
C LEU A 20 -22.03 0.30 -3.24
N PRO A 21 -22.74 -0.85 -3.34
CA PRO A 21 -24.19 -0.84 -3.42
C PRO A 21 -24.84 -0.11 -2.24
N SER A 22 -25.88 0.69 -2.51
CA SER A 22 -26.66 1.38 -1.46
C SER A 22 -27.44 0.43 -0.57
N GLU A 23 -27.80 -0.74 -1.09
CA GLU A 23 -28.47 -1.80 -0.35
C GLU A 23 -27.49 -2.92 -0.02
N LEU A 24 -27.74 -3.63 1.07
CA LEU A 24 -26.91 -4.78 1.43
C LEU A 24 -26.98 -5.84 0.31
N PRO A 25 -25.83 -6.34 -0.16
CA PRO A 25 -25.78 -7.39 -1.17
C PRO A 25 -26.56 -8.63 -0.73
N LEU A 26 -27.29 -9.25 -1.67
CA LEU A 26 -28.01 -10.48 -1.41
C LEU A 26 -27.05 -11.59 -0.95
N THR A 27 -27.43 -12.30 0.11
CA THR A 27 -26.67 -13.46 0.60
C THR A 27 -26.93 -14.72 -0.22
N ALA A 28 -28.08 -14.80 -0.89
CA ALA A 28 -28.47 -15.85 -1.79
C ALA A 28 -29.50 -15.33 -2.81
N LEU A 29 -29.55 -15.94 -4.00
CA LEU A 29 -30.63 -15.73 -4.96
C LEU A 29 -31.96 -16.21 -4.34
N PRO A 30 -33.01 -15.37 -4.37
CA PRO A 30 -34.28 -15.66 -3.71
C PRO A 30 -35.10 -16.72 -4.44
N ASP A 31 -34.98 -16.82 -5.77
CA ASP A 31 -35.74 -17.79 -6.55
C ASP A 31 -35.17 -19.22 -6.36
N PRO A 32 -35.99 -20.19 -5.89
CA PRO A 32 -35.55 -21.57 -5.69
C PRO A 32 -34.97 -22.24 -6.94
N TYR A 33 -35.30 -21.76 -8.14
CA TYR A 33 -34.71 -22.21 -9.41
C TYR A 33 -33.18 -22.19 -9.37
N TYR A 34 -32.57 -21.22 -8.68
CA TYR A 34 -31.11 -21.06 -8.57
C TYR A 34 -30.47 -21.77 -7.38
N THR A 35 -31.22 -22.59 -6.63
CA THR A 35 -30.72 -23.27 -5.42
C THR A 35 -29.47 -24.12 -5.67
N ARG A 36 -29.32 -24.68 -6.89
CA ARG A 36 -28.12 -25.49 -7.24
C ARG A 36 -26.86 -24.64 -7.39
N TRP A 37 -26.97 -23.42 -7.92
CA TRP A 37 -25.86 -22.47 -7.97
C TRP A 37 -25.45 -22.07 -6.56
N GLU A 38 -26.43 -21.70 -5.72
CA GLU A 38 -26.18 -21.31 -4.33
C GLU A 38 -25.57 -22.44 -3.49
N ALA A 39 -26.04 -23.68 -3.65
CA ALA A 39 -25.50 -24.84 -2.94
C ALA A 39 -24.01 -25.12 -3.24
N ILE A 40 -23.56 -24.83 -4.47
CA ILE A 40 -22.13 -24.90 -4.81
C ILE A 40 -21.39 -23.76 -4.15
N ALA A 41 -21.90 -22.53 -4.31
CA ALA A 41 -21.28 -21.31 -3.80
C ALA A 41 -21.09 -21.34 -2.27
N SER A 42 -22.07 -21.85 -1.53
CA SER A 42 -22.03 -21.98 -0.08
C SER A 42 -21.13 -23.12 0.42
N ASN A 43 -20.78 -24.08 -0.45
CA ASN A 43 -19.96 -25.24 -0.11
C ASN A 43 -18.64 -25.30 -0.88
N LEU A 44 -18.18 -24.18 -1.46
CA LEU A 44 -16.96 -24.13 -2.28
C LEU A 44 -15.75 -24.69 -1.56
N GLN A 45 -15.53 -24.30 -0.30
CA GLN A 45 -14.41 -24.79 0.50
C GLN A 45 -14.44 -26.33 0.63
N GLY A 46 -15.59 -26.90 0.99
CA GLY A 46 -15.76 -28.35 1.11
C GLY A 46 -15.56 -29.08 -0.22
N LEU A 47 -16.06 -28.52 -1.31
CA LEU A 47 -15.90 -29.06 -2.66
C LEU A 47 -14.44 -29.00 -3.16
N LEU A 48 -13.71 -27.95 -2.82
CA LEU A 48 -12.29 -27.80 -3.14
C LEU A 48 -11.43 -28.77 -2.33
N LEU A 49 -11.64 -28.87 -1.01
CA LEU A 49 -10.91 -29.79 -0.14
C LEU A 49 -11.15 -31.27 -0.51
N SER A 50 -12.38 -31.61 -0.87
CA SER A 50 -12.75 -32.97 -1.31
C SER A 50 -12.43 -33.24 -2.79
N LYS A 51 -11.96 -32.24 -3.54
CA LYS A 51 -11.68 -32.31 -4.99
C LYS A 51 -12.90 -32.69 -5.85
N ARG A 52 -14.11 -32.34 -5.39
CA ARG A 52 -15.39 -32.67 -6.05
C ARG A 52 -15.99 -31.50 -6.85
N ILE A 53 -15.35 -30.33 -6.85
CA ILE A 53 -15.88 -29.14 -7.53
C ILE A 53 -16.19 -29.39 -9.01
N ARG A 54 -15.29 -30.03 -9.77
CA ARG A 54 -15.48 -30.28 -11.20
C ARG A 54 -16.64 -31.24 -11.46
N GLU A 55 -16.63 -32.40 -10.80
CA GLU A 55 -17.71 -33.39 -10.89
C GLU A 55 -19.08 -32.77 -10.55
N THR A 56 -19.12 -31.87 -9.55
CA THR A 56 -20.35 -31.22 -9.13
C THR A 56 -20.87 -30.24 -10.18
N VAL A 57 -19.98 -29.44 -10.77
CA VAL A 57 -20.33 -28.49 -11.85
C VAL A 57 -20.74 -29.22 -13.12
N ASP A 58 -20.01 -30.28 -13.52
CA ASP A 58 -20.29 -31.03 -14.75
C ASP A 58 -21.67 -31.71 -14.72
N ARG A 59 -22.18 -32.03 -13.53
CA ARG A 59 -23.52 -32.61 -13.30
C ARG A 59 -24.65 -31.58 -13.19
N LEU A 60 -24.34 -30.28 -13.21
CA LEU A 60 -25.37 -29.27 -13.19
C LEU A 60 -26.21 -29.34 -14.47
N PRO A 61 -27.52 -29.07 -14.39
CA PRO A 61 -28.26 -28.66 -15.57
C PRO A 61 -27.82 -27.25 -15.95
N THR A 62 -27.86 -26.93 -17.25
CA THR A 62 -27.75 -25.54 -17.70
C THR A 62 -29.01 -24.78 -17.26
N LEU A 63 -28.84 -23.85 -16.31
CA LEU A 63 -29.91 -22.99 -15.81
C LEU A 63 -29.97 -21.69 -16.61
N SER A 64 -31.17 -21.19 -16.87
CA SER A 64 -31.39 -19.91 -17.56
C SER A 64 -31.34 -18.72 -16.61
N THR A 65 -30.90 -17.57 -17.09
CA THR A 65 -30.92 -16.29 -16.35
C THR A 65 -32.30 -15.61 -16.32
N SER A 66 -33.32 -16.18 -16.99
CA SER A 66 -34.64 -15.56 -17.18
C SER A 66 -35.44 -15.26 -15.91
N TYR A 67 -35.06 -15.83 -14.76
CA TYR A 67 -35.74 -15.63 -13.48
C TYR A 67 -35.04 -14.58 -12.60
N LEU A 68 -33.92 -14.00 -13.04
CA LEU A 68 -33.28 -12.86 -12.36
C LEU A 68 -34.07 -11.58 -12.67
N GLN A 69 -34.59 -10.92 -11.63
CA GLN A 69 -35.50 -9.78 -11.75
C GLN A 69 -34.85 -8.45 -11.38
N SER A 70 -34.03 -8.43 -10.33
CA SER A 70 -33.44 -7.21 -9.78
C SER A 70 -31.94 -7.11 -10.04
N GLU A 71 -31.39 -5.89 -10.05
CA GLU A 71 -29.94 -5.68 -10.16
C GLU A 71 -29.15 -6.40 -9.06
N GLY A 72 -29.73 -6.51 -7.84
CA GLY A 72 -29.14 -7.28 -6.75
C GLY A 72 -29.03 -8.78 -7.08
N GLU A 73 -30.03 -9.35 -7.76
CA GLU A 73 -30.02 -10.74 -8.22
C GLU A 73 -28.99 -10.95 -9.34
N TRP A 74 -28.91 -10.06 -10.33
CA TRP A 74 -27.89 -10.13 -11.38
C TRP A 74 -26.47 -10.08 -10.80
N ARG A 75 -26.21 -9.17 -9.85
CA ARG A 75 -24.93 -9.09 -9.14
C ARG A 75 -24.64 -10.33 -8.32
N ARG A 76 -25.63 -10.89 -7.61
CA ARG A 76 -25.46 -12.14 -6.86
C ARG A 76 -25.13 -13.31 -7.77
N ALA A 77 -25.86 -13.46 -8.88
CA ALA A 77 -25.61 -14.49 -9.88
C ALA A 77 -24.18 -14.38 -10.43
N TYR A 78 -23.71 -13.17 -10.72
CA TYR A 78 -22.34 -12.93 -11.15
C TYR A 78 -21.32 -13.46 -10.13
N VAL A 79 -21.44 -13.08 -8.85
CA VAL A 79 -20.53 -13.54 -7.79
C VAL A 79 -20.52 -15.06 -7.69
N VAL A 80 -21.70 -15.68 -7.65
CA VAL A 80 -21.83 -17.14 -7.55
C VAL A 80 -21.16 -17.85 -8.73
N LEU A 81 -21.40 -17.39 -9.95
CA LEU A 81 -20.87 -18.01 -11.17
C LEU A 81 -19.36 -17.78 -11.31
N VAL A 82 -18.83 -16.59 -11.03
CA VAL A 82 -17.38 -16.34 -11.14
C VAL A 82 -16.58 -17.04 -10.04
N PHE A 83 -17.10 -17.14 -8.81
CA PHE A 83 -16.46 -17.97 -7.78
C PHE A 83 -16.49 -19.44 -8.16
N THR A 84 -17.60 -19.93 -8.70
CA THR A 84 -17.69 -21.32 -9.20
C THR A 84 -16.70 -21.55 -10.36
N LEU A 85 -16.55 -20.60 -11.28
CA LEU A 85 -15.57 -20.63 -12.37
C LEU A 85 -14.14 -20.74 -11.85
N HIS A 86 -13.74 -19.84 -10.95
CA HIS A 86 -12.39 -19.83 -10.41
C HIS A 86 -12.09 -21.11 -9.60
N ALA A 87 -13.07 -21.63 -8.87
CA ALA A 87 -12.96 -22.91 -8.17
C ALA A 87 -12.85 -24.09 -9.15
N TYR A 88 -13.61 -24.08 -10.25
CA TYR A 88 -13.57 -25.13 -11.28
C TYR A 88 -12.21 -25.17 -12.00
N VAL A 89 -11.73 -23.99 -12.42
CA VAL A 89 -10.43 -23.81 -13.10
C VAL A 89 -9.30 -24.23 -12.15
N TRP A 90 -9.16 -23.55 -11.01
CA TRP A 90 -7.97 -23.64 -10.16
C TRP A 90 -8.04 -24.70 -9.06
N GLY A 91 -9.22 -25.29 -8.80
CA GLY A 91 -9.42 -26.24 -7.71
C GLY A 91 -8.86 -27.65 -7.94
N GLY A 92 -8.45 -27.96 -9.17
CA GLY A 92 -7.81 -29.24 -9.50
C GLY A 92 -6.29 -29.22 -9.32
N HIS A 93 -5.67 -30.35 -9.64
CA HIS A 93 -4.21 -30.47 -9.59
C HIS A 93 -3.51 -29.66 -10.71
N ARG A 94 -4.16 -29.51 -11.86
CA ARG A 94 -3.79 -28.64 -12.99
C ARG A 94 -4.99 -27.78 -13.33
N PRO A 95 -4.83 -26.56 -13.88
CA PRO A 95 -5.97 -25.74 -14.24
C PRO A 95 -6.85 -26.46 -15.29
N GLU A 96 -8.16 -26.24 -15.20
CA GLU A 96 -9.10 -26.69 -16.25
C GLU A 96 -9.22 -25.60 -17.32
N GLU A 97 -8.95 -25.95 -18.57
CA GLU A 97 -8.94 -25.00 -19.68
C GLU A 97 -10.33 -24.84 -20.29
N ARG A 98 -11.10 -25.93 -20.39
CA ARG A 98 -12.41 -25.95 -21.04
C ARG A 98 -13.52 -25.78 -20.02
N ILE A 99 -14.26 -24.69 -20.12
CA ILE A 99 -15.36 -24.35 -19.21
C ILE A 99 -16.67 -24.88 -19.78
N PRO A 100 -17.43 -25.68 -19.04
CA PRO A 100 -18.55 -26.42 -19.60
C PRO A 100 -19.83 -25.53 -19.72
N PRO A 101 -20.81 -25.90 -20.58
CA PRO A 101 -21.94 -25.02 -20.94
C PRO A 101 -22.85 -24.59 -19.79
N GLN A 102 -22.97 -25.43 -18.76
CA GLN A 102 -23.76 -25.19 -17.55
C GLN A 102 -23.23 -23.98 -16.77
N LEU A 103 -21.96 -23.64 -16.94
CA LEU A 103 -21.33 -22.47 -16.34
C LEU A 103 -21.13 -21.36 -17.37
N THR A 104 -20.64 -21.69 -18.57
CA THR A 104 -20.35 -20.70 -19.63
C THR A 104 -21.57 -19.89 -20.03
N ILE A 105 -22.69 -20.55 -20.39
CA ILE A 105 -23.86 -19.88 -20.95
C ILE A 105 -24.44 -18.84 -19.98
N PRO A 106 -24.85 -19.22 -18.74
CA PRO A 106 -25.40 -18.24 -17.81
C PRO A 106 -24.39 -17.18 -17.40
N LEU A 107 -23.10 -17.52 -17.29
CA LEU A 107 -22.07 -16.53 -16.93
C LEU A 107 -21.94 -15.46 -18.01
N LEU A 108 -21.90 -15.83 -19.29
CA LEU A 108 -21.79 -14.86 -20.38
C LEU A 108 -23.02 -13.96 -20.46
N GLU A 109 -24.23 -14.49 -20.22
CA GLU A 109 -25.46 -13.70 -20.15
C GLU A 109 -25.43 -12.68 -19.00
N VAL A 110 -25.02 -13.10 -17.79
CA VAL A 110 -24.88 -12.21 -16.64
C VAL A 110 -23.80 -11.15 -16.86
N CYS A 111 -22.67 -11.55 -17.45
CA CYS A 111 -21.57 -10.66 -17.82
C CYS A 111 -22.01 -9.58 -18.83
N ASP A 112 -22.80 -9.95 -19.84
CA ASP A 112 -23.34 -9.02 -20.82
C ASP A 112 -24.29 -8.01 -20.15
N HIS A 113 -25.20 -8.49 -19.30
CA HIS A 113 -26.13 -7.63 -18.54
C HIS A 113 -25.41 -6.60 -17.66
N LEU A 114 -24.38 -7.03 -16.92
CA LEU A 114 -23.63 -6.16 -15.99
C LEU A 114 -22.49 -5.37 -16.66
N GLU A 115 -22.26 -5.60 -17.96
CA GLU A 115 -21.10 -5.09 -18.71
C GLU A 115 -19.75 -5.46 -18.07
N LEU A 116 -19.63 -6.67 -17.53
CA LEU A 116 -18.44 -7.19 -16.83
C LEU A 116 -17.82 -8.39 -17.57
N PRO A 117 -16.50 -8.62 -17.47
CA PRO A 117 -15.86 -9.79 -18.04
C PRO A 117 -16.14 -11.07 -17.24
N PRO A 118 -16.09 -12.27 -17.85
CA PRO A 118 -16.31 -13.56 -17.17
C PRO A 118 -15.11 -13.99 -16.33
N VAL A 119 -14.77 -13.21 -15.31
CA VAL A 119 -13.68 -13.45 -14.36
C VAL A 119 -14.02 -12.77 -13.04
N ALA A 120 -13.58 -13.30 -11.90
CA ALA A 120 -13.77 -12.63 -10.62
C ALA A 120 -13.07 -11.25 -10.62
N THR A 121 -13.87 -10.18 -10.62
CA THR A 121 -13.42 -8.79 -10.56
C THR A 121 -13.51 -8.25 -9.13
N TYR A 122 -12.82 -7.13 -8.89
CA TYR A 122 -12.91 -6.39 -7.63
C TYR A 122 -14.37 -6.06 -7.25
N ALA A 123 -15.19 -5.67 -8.23
CA ALA A 123 -16.61 -5.41 -8.03
C ALA A 123 -17.43 -6.65 -7.65
N GLY A 124 -16.95 -7.87 -7.90
CA GLY A 124 -17.63 -9.11 -7.53
C GLY A 124 -17.41 -9.56 -6.08
N VAL A 125 -16.63 -8.81 -5.30
CA VAL A 125 -16.40 -9.12 -3.88
C VAL A 125 -17.31 -8.23 -3.04
N TYR A 126 -18.37 -8.83 -2.51
CA TYR A 126 -19.34 -8.16 -1.65
C TYR A 126 -19.32 -8.74 -0.24
N LEU A 127 -19.61 -7.88 0.74
CA LEU A 127 -19.79 -8.27 2.13
C LEU A 127 -21.25 -8.15 2.52
N ASN A 128 -21.68 -9.02 3.42
CA ASN A 128 -22.88 -8.80 4.21
C ASN A 128 -22.51 -8.80 5.70
N ASN A 129 -22.90 -7.76 6.42
CA ASN A 129 -22.67 -7.64 7.87
C ASN A 129 -21.20 -7.89 8.28
N LEU A 130 -20.25 -7.27 7.56
CA LEU A 130 -18.78 -7.40 7.75
C LEU A 130 -18.20 -8.81 7.52
N THR A 131 -18.99 -9.73 6.95
CA THR A 131 -18.54 -11.07 6.57
C THR A 131 -18.62 -11.25 5.06
N SER A 132 -17.64 -11.92 4.47
CA SER A 132 -17.66 -12.22 3.04
C SER A 132 -18.68 -13.30 2.75
N VAL A 133 -19.59 -13.03 1.80
CA VAL A 133 -20.67 -13.97 1.47
C VAL A 133 -20.12 -15.23 0.81
N ASN A 134 -19.04 -15.11 0.03
CA ASN A 134 -18.35 -16.23 -0.59
C ASN A 134 -16.85 -16.15 -0.34
N THR A 135 -16.26 -17.31 -0.10
CA THR A 135 -14.81 -17.49 0.07
C THR A 135 -14.40 -18.81 -0.57
N PHE A 136 -13.20 -18.87 -1.16
CA PHE A 136 -12.64 -20.11 -1.68
C PHE A 136 -12.10 -21.00 -0.56
N THR A 137 -11.44 -20.38 0.42
CA THR A 137 -10.67 -21.06 1.45
C THR A 137 -11.39 -21.14 2.79
N GLY A 138 -12.40 -20.30 3.02
CA GLY A 138 -13.07 -20.15 4.32
C GLY A 138 -12.20 -19.54 5.41
N SER A 139 -10.97 -19.10 5.11
CA SER A 139 -10.05 -18.59 6.13
C SER A 139 -10.40 -17.16 6.56
N LEU A 140 -9.97 -16.80 7.76
CA LEU A 140 -10.05 -15.42 8.24
C LEU A 140 -9.24 -14.49 7.34
N ASP A 141 -8.08 -14.94 6.85
CA ASP A 141 -7.20 -14.16 5.96
C ASP A 141 -7.88 -13.72 4.68
N GLU A 142 -8.71 -14.58 4.09
CA GLU A 142 -9.45 -14.27 2.86
C GLU A 142 -10.57 -13.27 3.15
N GLN A 143 -11.33 -13.50 4.22
CA GLN A 143 -12.39 -12.58 4.64
C GLN A 143 -11.81 -11.20 4.98
N TRP A 144 -10.67 -11.16 5.65
CA TRP A 144 -9.99 -9.92 6.02
C TRP A 144 -9.47 -9.16 4.80
N PHE A 145 -8.91 -9.88 3.83
CA PHE A 145 -8.47 -9.29 2.57
C PHE A 145 -9.61 -8.58 1.82
N TYR A 146 -10.80 -9.20 1.79
CA TYR A 146 -12.01 -8.59 1.23
C TYR A 146 -12.55 -7.45 2.11
N LEU A 147 -12.54 -7.62 3.44
CA LEU A 147 -13.05 -6.63 4.39
C LEU A 147 -12.27 -5.31 4.35
N VAL A 148 -10.94 -5.37 4.36
CA VAL A 148 -10.10 -4.16 4.26
C VAL A 148 -10.36 -3.44 2.94
N SER A 149 -10.56 -4.17 1.84
CA SER A 149 -10.85 -3.59 0.53
C SER A 149 -12.19 -2.84 0.53
N VAL A 150 -13.26 -3.43 1.07
CA VAL A 150 -14.57 -2.77 1.18
C VAL A 150 -14.55 -1.62 2.19
N ALA A 151 -13.78 -1.73 3.27
CA ALA A 151 -13.61 -0.63 4.22
C ALA A 151 -12.98 0.60 3.56
N ILE A 152 -11.98 0.40 2.68
CA ILE A 152 -11.39 1.49 1.88
C ILE A 152 -12.44 2.13 0.96
N GLU A 153 -13.21 1.34 0.23
CA GLU A 153 -14.27 1.85 -0.67
C GLU A 153 -15.33 2.64 0.12
N SER A 154 -15.80 2.08 1.25
CA SER A 154 -16.79 2.75 2.10
C SER A 154 -16.24 4.04 2.72
N ARG A 155 -14.98 4.05 3.15
CA ARG A 155 -14.35 5.24 3.76
C ARG A 155 -14.15 6.35 2.73
N GLY A 156 -13.86 5.97 1.48
CA GLY A 156 -13.65 6.89 0.37
C GLY A 156 -14.92 7.33 -0.34
N GLY A 157 -16.04 6.61 -0.22
CA GLY A 157 -17.32 6.97 -0.87
C GLY A 157 -17.72 8.45 -0.75
N PRO A 158 -17.68 9.07 0.45
CA PRO A 158 -18.02 10.48 0.64
C PRO A 158 -17.11 11.48 -0.10
N THR A 159 -15.94 11.07 -0.60
CA THR A 159 -15.07 11.94 -1.41
C THR A 159 -15.65 12.23 -2.80
N LEU A 160 -16.57 11.39 -3.30
CA LEU A 160 -17.19 11.59 -4.61
C LEU A 160 -17.99 12.90 -4.67
N PRO A 161 -19.04 13.10 -3.84
CA PRO A 161 -19.78 14.36 -3.84
C PRO A 161 -18.91 15.56 -3.43
N LEU A 162 -17.92 15.35 -2.54
CA LEU A 162 -16.95 16.37 -2.13
C LEU A 162 -16.17 16.93 -3.33
N MET A 163 -15.63 16.07 -4.18
CA MET A 163 -14.84 16.51 -5.33
C MET A 163 -15.70 16.98 -6.51
N LEU A 164 -16.93 16.49 -6.66
CA LEU A 164 -17.89 17.09 -7.61
C LEU A 164 -18.29 18.52 -7.20
N ARG A 165 -18.40 18.79 -5.88
CA ARG A 165 -18.55 20.14 -5.34
C ARG A 165 -17.31 20.99 -5.64
N ALA A 166 -16.10 20.46 -5.46
CA ALA A 166 -14.85 21.16 -5.78
C ALA A 166 -14.79 21.55 -7.28
N ILE A 167 -15.11 20.62 -8.19
CA ILE A 167 -15.14 20.88 -9.64
C ILE A 167 -16.14 21.99 -9.99
N SER A 168 -17.33 21.94 -9.37
CA SER A 168 -18.36 22.97 -9.54
C SER A 168 -17.93 24.34 -9.00
N ALA A 169 -17.25 24.37 -7.85
CA ALA A 169 -16.75 25.58 -7.22
C ALA A 169 -15.60 26.22 -8.01
N ALA A 170 -14.71 25.39 -8.56
CA ALA A 170 -13.64 25.81 -9.46
C ALA A 170 -14.18 26.54 -10.70
N ARG A 171 -15.27 26.03 -11.31
CA ARG A 171 -15.96 26.71 -12.43
C ARG A 171 -16.51 28.09 -12.07
N LYS A 172 -16.86 28.30 -10.79
CA LYS A 172 -17.38 29.57 -10.27
C LYS A 172 -16.29 30.49 -9.73
N GLY A 173 -15.01 30.10 -9.78
CA GLY A 173 -13.93 30.91 -9.25
C GLY A 173 -13.79 30.89 -7.72
N GLN A 174 -14.43 29.94 -7.03
CA GLN A 174 -14.55 29.94 -5.57
C GLN A 174 -13.39 29.20 -4.90
N SER A 175 -12.20 29.82 -4.85
CA SER A 175 -10.98 29.20 -4.31
C SER A 175 -11.15 28.63 -2.89
N GLY A 176 -11.79 29.37 -1.98
CA GLY A 176 -11.96 28.93 -0.59
C GLY A 176 -12.69 27.58 -0.47
N ILE A 177 -13.76 27.38 -1.26
CA ILE A 177 -14.50 26.11 -1.27
C ILE A 177 -13.65 24.99 -1.87
N VAL A 178 -12.87 25.27 -2.91
CA VAL A 178 -11.96 24.27 -3.49
C VAL A 178 -10.89 23.86 -2.47
N THR A 179 -10.31 24.82 -1.75
CA THR A 179 -9.32 24.57 -0.69
C THR A 179 -9.90 23.73 0.44
N GLU A 180 -11.10 24.05 0.94
CA GLU A 180 -11.80 23.25 1.96
C GLU A 180 -12.03 21.80 1.49
N CYS A 181 -12.50 21.62 0.25
CA CYS A 181 -12.75 20.28 -0.29
C CYS A 181 -11.45 19.46 -0.44
N LEU A 182 -10.35 20.12 -0.83
CA LEU A 182 -9.04 19.48 -0.94
C LEU A 182 -8.46 19.11 0.44
N HIS A 183 -8.64 19.95 1.46
CA HIS A 183 -8.25 19.59 2.83
C HIS A 183 -8.99 18.36 3.33
N GLU A 184 -10.32 18.33 3.19
CA GLU A 184 -11.10 17.15 3.59
C GLU A 184 -10.71 15.92 2.75
N MET A 185 -10.45 16.07 1.44
CA MET A 185 -9.97 14.96 0.62
C MET A 185 -8.63 14.40 1.11
N ALA A 186 -7.69 15.26 1.50
CA ALA A 186 -6.39 14.84 2.03
C ALA A 186 -6.56 14.02 3.33
N GLU A 187 -7.42 14.46 4.25
CA GLU A 187 -7.75 13.70 5.47
C GLU A 187 -8.34 12.33 5.13
N ARG A 188 -9.29 12.26 4.17
CA ARG A 188 -9.87 10.97 3.75
C ARG A 188 -8.84 10.03 3.11
N LEU A 189 -7.88 10.58 2.36
CA LEU A 189 -6.78 9.79 1.77
C LEU A 189 -5.84 9.23 2.86
N ASP A 190 -5.58 9.99 3.93
CA ASP A 190 -4.80 9.50 5.07
C ASP A 190 -5.51 8.35 5.79
N ASP A 191 -6.82 8.51 6.07
CA ASP A 191 -7.66 7.47 6.66
C ASP A 191 -7.64 6.18 5.84
N ILE A 192 -7.76 6.30 4.50
CA ILE A 192 -7.66 5.17 3.57
C ILE A 192 -6.28 4.52 3.65
N GLY A 193 -5.22 5.32 3.74
CA GLY A 193 -3.85 4.86 3.94
C GLY A 193 -3.67 4.06 5.24
N ALA A 194 -4.30 4.47 6.33
CA ALA A 194 -4.31 3.76 7.60
C ALA A 194 -5.13 2.45 7.52
N LEU A 195 -6.29 2.46 6.85
CA LEU A 195 -7.10 1.25 6.63
C LEU A 195 -6.34 0.18 5.83
N LEU A 196 -5.54 0.59 4.84
CA LEU A 196 -4.71 -0.35 4.07
C LEU A 196 -3.77 -1.14 4.98
N GLU A 197 -3.11 -0.51 5.94
CA GLU A 197 -2.16 -1.17 6.85
C GLU A 197 -2.81 -2.22 7.75
N ARG A 198 -4.12 -2.12 7.99
CA ARG A 198 -4.88 -3.12 8.73
C ARG A 198 -4.85 -4.50 8.07
N MET A 199 -4.46 -4.61 6.81
CA MET A 199 -4.21 -5.90 6.14
C MET A 199 -3.26 -6.79 6.96
N TYR A 200 -2.26 -6.20 7.63
CA TYR A 200 -1.29 -6.94 8.45
C TYR A 200 -1.90 -7.54 9.73
N GLU A 201 -3.08 -7.09 10.17
CA GLU A 201 -3.71 -7.57 11.42
C GLU A 201 -4.16 -9.03 11.32
N ASN A 202 -4.85 -9.39 10.24
CA ASN A 202 -5.50 -10.71 10.12
C ASN A 202 -5.38 -11.35 8.73
N CYS A 203 -4.46 -10.89 7.88
CA CYS A 203 -4.15 -11.55 6.61
C CYS A 203 -2.66 -11.95 6.58
N ASP A 204 -2.36 -13.22 6.82
CA ASP A 204 -0.99 -13.73 6.80
C ASP A 204 -0.40 -13.73 5.36
N PRO A 205 0.82 -13.20 5.16
CA PRO A 205 1.47 -13.19 3.84
C PRO A 205 1.63 -14.55 3.18
N TYR A 206 1.94 -15.60 3.96
CA TYR A 206 2.10 -16.94 3.43
C TYR A 206 0.74 -17.54 3.02
N VAL A 207 -0.29 -17.38 3.84
CA VAL A 207 -1.66 -17.82 3.53
C VAL A 207 -2.17 -17.10 2.28
N PHE A 208 -2.04 -15.77 2.21
CA PHE A 208 -2.43 -15.01 1.03
C PHE A 208 -1.75 -15.53 -0.24
N TYR A 209 -0.42 -15.64 -0.22
CA TYR A 209 0.34 -16.02 -1.42
C TYR A 209 0.04 -17.43 -1.90
N ASN A 210 -0.04 -18.40 -0.98
CA ASN A 210 -0.11 -19.82 -1.32
C ASN A 210 -1.54 -20.39 -1.38
N ARG A 211 -2.50 -19.79 -0.67
CA ARG A 211 -3.86 -20.34 -0.50
C ARG A 211 -4.94 -19.48 -1.16
N ILE A 212 -4.80 -18.16 -1.13
CA ILE A 212 -5.83 -17.23 -1.63
C ILE A 212 -5.51 -16.79 -3.06
N ARG A 213 -4.32 -16.23 -3.28
CA ARG A 213 -3.86 -15.68 -4.56
C ARG A 213 -4.04 -16.62 -5.76
N PRO A 214 -3.87 -17.96 -5.66
CA PRO A 214 -4.15 -18.86 -6.77
C PRO A 214 -5.58 -18.76 -7.30
N TYR A 215 -6.58 -18.59 -6.43
CA TYR A 215 -7.98 -18.46 -6.83
C TYR A 215 -8.32 -17.07 -7.35
N LEU A 216 -7.53 -16.04 -7.04
CA LEU A 216 -7.72 -14.69 -7.57
C LEU A 216 -7.10 -14.49 -8.96
N ALA A 217 -6.36 -15.49 -9.46
CA ALA A 217 -5.74 -15.46 -10.77
C ALA A 217 -6.80 -15.56 -11.90
N GLY A 218 -6.68 -14.69 -12.90
CA GLY A 218 -7.41 -14.82 -14.17
C GLY A 218 -6.71 -15.76 -15.13
N SER A 219 -7.04 -15.70 -16.42
CA SER A 219 -6.49 -16.56 -17.47
C SER A 219 -5.51 -15.86 -18.42
N LYS A 220 -5.42 -14.52 -18.37
CA LYS A 220 -4.51 -13.73 -19.23
C LYS A 220 -3.07 -13.88 -18.78
N ASN A 221 -2.16 -14.14 -19.73
CA ASN A 221 -0.72 -14.34 -19.49
C ASN A 221 -0.38 -15.52 -18.54
N MET A 222 -1.18 -16.61 -18.58
CA MET A 222 -1.07 -17.75 -17.67
C MET A 222 -0.44 -19.02 -18.30
N ALA A 223 0.33 -18.88 -19.38
CA ALA A 223 0.98 -20.01 -20.04
C ALA A 223 1.82 -20.88 -19.09
N GLU A 224 2.63 -20.26 -18.22
CA GLU A 224 3.45 -20.99 -17.24
C GLU A 224 2.58 -21.74 -16.20
N ALA A 225 1.40 -21.21 -15.89
CA ALA A 225 0.44 -21.83 -14.98
C ALA A 225 -0.38 -22.95 -15.62
N GLY A 226 -0.26 -23.16 -16.94
CA GLY A 226 -0.97 -24.21 -17.68
C GLY A 226 -2.14 -23.73 -18.52
N LEU A 227 -2.31 -22.41 -18.72
CA LEU A 227 -3.34 -21.82 -19.57
C LEU A 227 -2.70 -20.90 -20.65
N PRO A 228 -2.08 -21.47 -21.71
CA PRO A 228 -1.39 -20.69 -22.74
C PRO A 228 -2.34 -19.77 -23.52
N ASP A 229 -3.53 -20.26 -23.86
CA ASP A 229 -4.51 -19.55 -24.69
C ASP A 229 -5.67 -18.96 -23.87
N GLY A 230 -5.61 -19.06 -22.53
CA GLY A 230 -6.67 -18.63 -21.63
C GLY A 230 -7.66 -19.75 -21.33
N LEU A 231 -8.96 -19.41 -21.29
CA LEU A 231 -10.04 -20.37 -21.06
C LEU A 231 -10.86 -20.54 -22.34
N LEU A 232 -11.24 -21.79 -22.63
CA LEU A 232 -12.15 -22.14 -23.71
C LEU A 232 -13.58 -22.20 -23.18
N TYR A 233 -14.37 -21.17 -23.45
CA TYR A 233 -15.76 -21.05 -23.04
C TYR A 233 -16.66 -21.86 -23.99
N ASP A 234 -17.18 -23.00 -23.54
CA ASP A 234 -18.11 -23.84 -24.31
C ASP A 234 -19.55 -23.34 -24.16
N ASP A 235 -20.08 -22.69 -25.19
CA ASP A 235 -21.48 -22.22 -25.25
C ASP A 235 -22.45 -23.28 -25.80
N GLY A 236 -22.00 -24.53 -25.96
CA GLY A 236 -22.76 -25.63 -26.56
C GLY A 236 -22.87 -25.56 -28.08
N LYS A 237 -22.27 -24.55 -28.73
CA LYS A 237 -22.29 -24.36 -30.19
C LYS A 237 -20.88 -24.30 -30.75
N ALA A 238 -20.16 -23.22 -30.47
CA ALA A 238 -18.85 -22.91 -31.00
C ALA A 238 -17.97 -22.34 -29.87
N PRO A 239 -17.25 -23.19 -29.14
CA PRO A 239 -16.41 -22.77 -28.03
C PRO A 239 -15.37 -21.72 -28.45
N LYS A 240 -15.18 -20.69 -27.62
CA LYS A 240 -14.23 -19.58 -27.91
C LYS A 240 -13.24 -19.37 -26.79
N TYR A 241 -11.99 -19.11 -27.16
CA TYR A 241 -10.95 -18.72 -26.22
C TYR A 241 -11.15 -17.29 -25.72
N GLY A 242 -10.95 -17.09 -24.41
CA GLY A 242 -10.96 -15.79 -23.76
C GLY A 242 -9.83 -15.67 -22.73
N GLN A 243 -9.15 -14.53 -22.75
CA GLN A 243 -8.08 -14.20 -21.81
C GLN A 243 -8.44 -12.97 -20.98
N TYR A 244 -8.60 -13.17 -19.68
CA TYR A 244 -8.98 -12.11 -18.74
C TYR A 244 -7.99 -12.01 -17.59
N GLY A 245 -7.65 -10.79 -17.19
CA GLY A 245 -6.85 -10.53 -16.00
C GLY A 245 -7.63 -10.90 -14.73
N GLY A 246 -6.93 -11.42 -13.72
CA GLY A 246 -7.57 -11.71 -12.43
C GLY A 246 -7.87 -10.45 -11.63
N GLY A 247 -8.46 -10.63 -10.44
CA GLY A 247 -8.80 -9.54 -9.53
C GLY A 247 -7.58 -8.69 -9.17
N SER A 248 -7.71 -7.37 -9.24
CA SER A 248 -6.66 -6.41 -8.93
C SER A 248 -7.25 -5.13 -8.36
N ASN A 249 -6.56 -4.50 -7.40
CA ASN A 249 -6.97 -3.20 -6.85
C ASN A 249 -7.02 -2.09 -7.92
N ALA A 250 -6.35 -2.27 -9.07
CA ALA A 250 -6.46 -1.35 -10.21
C ALA A 250 -7.87 -1.31 -10.84
N GLN A 251 -8.72 -2.29 -10.51
CA GLN A 251 -10.14 -2.35 -10.88
C GLN A 251 -11.04 -1.55 -9.92
N SER A 252 -10.49 -0.97 -8.83
CA SER A 252 -11.23 -0.03 -7.98
C SER A 252 -11.54 1.25 -8.75
N SER A 253 -12.82 1.59 -8.85
CA SER A 253 -13.26 2.85 -9.45
C SER A 253 -12.89 4.05 -8.57
N LEU A 254 -12.85 3.88 -7.25
CA LEU A 254 -12.47 4.93 -6.30
C LEU A 254 -11.03 5.38 -6.47
N ILE A 255 -10.09 4.44 -6.58
CA ILE A 255 -8.67 4.78 -6.77
C ILE A 255 -8.46 5.55 -8.08
N GLN A 256 -9.11 5.13 -9.17
CA GLN A 256 -9.04 5.87 -10.44
C GLN A 256 -9.75 7.22 -10.40
N PHE A 257 -10.82 7.36 -9.61
CA PHE A 257 -11.49 8.64 -9.40
C PHE A 257 -10.53 9.65 -8.75
N PHE A 258 -9.74 9.24 -7.76
CA PHE A 258 -8.72 10.11 -7.14
C PHE A 258 -7.71 10.64 -8.16
N ASP A 259 -7.21 9.75 -9.03
CA ASP A 259 -6.27 10.14 -10.09
C ASP A 259 -6.90 11.18 -11.03
N ILE A 260 -8.14 10.92 -11.48
CA ILE A 260 -8.84 11.81 -12.40
C ILE A 260 -9.05 13.20 -11.80
N VAL A 261 -9.60 13.29 -10.58
CA VAL A 261 -9.94 14.60 -9.98
C VAL A 261 -8.71 15.42 -9.60
N LEU A 262 -7.59 14.75 -9.30
CA LEU A 262 -6.31 15.40 -9.03
C LEU A 262 -5.46 15.63 -10.29
N GLY A 263 -5.91 15.19 -11.47
CA GLY A 263 -5.18 15.40 -12.72
C GLY A 263 -3.89 14.57 -12.83
N VAL A 264 -3.88 13.36 -12.26
CA VAL A 264 -2.81 12.36 -12.38
C VAL A 264 -3.04 11.54 -13.64
N GLU A 265 -2.03 11.48 -14.52
CA GLU A 265 -2.09 10.73 -15.77
C GLU A 265 -1.20 9.49 -15.73
N HIS A 266 -1.78 8.34 -16.10
CA HIS A 266 -1.09 7.06 -16.12
C HIS A 266 -0.72 6.63 -17.54
N ARG A 267 0.58 6.40 -17.77
CA ARG A 267 1.11 5.96 -19.07
C ARG A 267 1.33 4.44 -19.11
N PRO A 268 1.48 3.85 -20.32
CA PRO A 268 1.93 2.46 -20.43
C PRO A 268 3.21 2.19 -19.64
N THR A 269 3.32 1.01 -19.03
CA THR A 269 4.43 0.68 -18.15
C THR A 269 5.77 0.67 -18.91
N GLY A 270 6.74 1.44 -18.42
CA GLY A 270 8.07 1.59 -19.01
C GLY A 270 8.22 2.78 -19.97
N GLU A 271 7.16 3.53 -20.24
CA GLU A 271 7.24 4.80 -20.97
C GLU A 271 7.65 5.95 -20.04
N LYS A 272 8.59 6.78 -20.49
CA LYS A 272 9.03 8.00 -19.78
C LYS A 272 8.22 9.22 -20.23
N PRO A 273 8.17 10.32 -19.44
CA PRO A 273 7.61 11.58 -19.89
C PRO A 273 8.27 12.01 -21.21
N GLN A 274 7.48 12.25 -22.27
CA GLN A 274 8.00 12.81 -23.51
C GLN A 274 8.31 14.31 -23.28
N THR A 275 9.49 14.76 -23.69
CA THR A 275 9.80 16.19 -23.74
C THR A 275 8.96 16.85 -24.86
N PRO A 276 8.50 18.11 -24.70
CA PRO A 276 7.60 18.76 -25.64
C PRO A 276 8.15 18.96 -27.07
N GLU A 277 9.44 18.71 -27.30
CA GLU A 277 10.14 19.07 -28.54
C GLU A 277 10.00 18.06 -29.69
N THR A 278 9.25 16.97 -29.51
CA THR A 278 9.05 15.96 -30.58
C THR A 278 7.61 15.82 -31.07
N ASN A 279 6.83 16.90 -31.04
CA ASN A 279 5.63 17.01 -31.88
C ASN A 279 6.05 17.33 -33.33
N LYS A 280 6.59 16.33 -34.05
CA LYS A 280 6.57 16.35 -35.51
C LYS A 280 5.14 16.06 -35.96
N GLU A 281 4.53 17.11 -36.50
CA GLU A 281 3.38 17.19 -37.41
C GLU A 281 2.52 15.91 -37.59
N GLY A 282 1.25 16.03 -37.18
CA GLY A 282 0.15 15.64 -38.06
C GLY A 282 -0.40 14.21 -37.99
N VAL A 283 0.05 13.37 -37.06
CA VAL A 283 -0.65 12.09 -36.80
C VAL A 283 -1.04 12.04 -35.32
N ALA A 284 -2.32 12.30 -35.03
CA ALA A 284 -2.92 11.96 -33.75
C ALA A 284 -2.82 10.44 -33.57
N GLY A 285 -1.72 9.98 -32.97
CA GLY A 285 -1.52 8.58 -32.63
C GLY A 285 -2.67 8.12 -31.74
N ARG A 286 -3.29 6.98 -32.07
CA ARG A 286 -4.33 6.35 -31.24
C ARG A 286 -3.85 6.31 -29.78
N PRO A 287 -4.71 6.58 -28.77
CA PRO A 287 -4.31 6.49 -27.38
C PRO A 287 -3.73 5.11 -27.12
N ARG A 288 -2.46 5.02 -26.73
CA ARG A 288 -1.88 3.76 -26.26
C ARG A 288 -2.43 3.53 -24.86
N HIS A 289 -3.45 2.68 -24.75
CA HIS A 289 -4.15 2.43 -23.50
C HIS A 289 -3.20 1.69 -22.54
N GLY A 290 -2.90 2.31 -21.40
CA GLY A 290 -2.15 1.68 -20.31
C GLY A 290 -3.00 0.68 -19.53
N PHE A 291 -2.36 -0.04 -18.61
CA PHE A 291 -3.02 -1.07 -17.81
C PHE A 291 -4.18 -0.51 -16.96
N ILE A 292 -4.03 0.68 -16.37
CA ILE A 292 -5.09 1.33 -15.58
C ILE A 292 -6.34 1.58 -16.43
N GLN A 293 -6.17 2.05 -17.68
CA GLN A 293 -7.29 2.23 -18.59
C GLN A 293 -7.93 0.90 -19.00
N GLU A 294 -7.13 -0.16 -19.22
CA GLU A 294 -7.66 -1.51 -19.47
C GLU A 294 -8.55 -1.98 -18.30
N MET A 295 -8.15 -1.72 -17.05
CA MET A 295 -8.91 -2.14 -15.86
C MET A 295 -10.30 -1.48 -15.74
N ARG A 296 -10.58 -0.39 -16.46
CA ARG A 296 -11.95 0.16 -16.53
C ARG A 296 -12.93 -0.79 -17.20
N SER A 297 -12.46 -1.69 -18.07
CA SER A 297 -13.29 -2.76 -18.65
C SER A 297 -13.65 -3.88 -17.66
N TYR A 298 -13.09 -3.84 -16.44
CA TYR A 298 -13.38 -4.78 -15.35
C TYR A 298 -14.23 -4.12 -14.24
N MET A 299 -14.67 -2.87 -14.46
CA MET A 299 -15.58 -2.14 -13.58
C MET A 299 -17.02 -2.27 -14.12
N PRO A 300 -18.05 -2.22 -13.25
CA PRO A 300 -19.44 -2.18 -13.72
C PRO A 300 -19.66 -1.06 -14.74
N GLY A 301 -20.46 -1.33 -15.76
CA GLY A 301 -20.71 -0.39 -16.87
C GLY A 301 -21.00 1.06 -16.43
N PRO A 302 -21.95 1.28 -15.49
CA PRO A 302 -22.24 2.60 -14.96
C PRO A 302 -21.03 3.29 -14.31
N HIS A 303 -20.20 2.56 -13.56
CA HIS A 303 -19.02 3.14 -12.89
C HIS A 303 -17.97 3.59 -13.91
N ARG A 304 -17.74 2.80 -14.96
CA ARG A 304 -16.85 3.18 -16.07
C ARG A 304 -17.32 4.47 -16.75
N ARG A 305 -18.62 4.57 -17.08
CA ARG A 305 -19.21 5.77 -17.67
C ARG A 305 -19.10 6.98 -16.75
N PHE A 306 -19.26 6.80 -15.44
CA PHE A 306 -19.05 7.87 -14.45
C PHE A 306 -17.61 8.39 -14.51
N LEU A 307 -16.60 7.51 -14.48
CA LEU A 307 -15.20 7.93 -14.56
C LEU A 307 -14.88 8.65 -15.87
N GLU A 308 -15.44 8.20 -16.99
CA GLU A 308 -15.32 8.90 -18.29
C GLU A 308 -15.93 10.30 -18.25
N HIS A 309 -17.10 10.46 -17.63
CA HIS A 309 -17.75 11.76 -17.49
C HIS A 309 -16.95 12.68 -16.55
N VAL A 310 -16.53 12.21 -15.38
CA VAL A 310 -15.69 12.99 -14.45
C VAL A 310 -14.40 13.42 -15.13
N ASN A 311 -13.75 12.53 -15.89
CA ASN A 311 -12.53 12.86 -16.63
C ASN A 311 -12.73 13.96 -17.67
N ALA A 312 -13.91 14.07 -18.27
CA ALA A 312 -14.23 15.13 -19.22
C ALA A 312 -14.49 16.50 -18.55
N VAL A 313 -14.77 16.53 -17.25
CA VAL A 313 -15.14 17.76 -16.53
C VAL A 313 -14.18 18.19 -15.42
N ALA A 314 -13.24 17.32 -15.04
CA ALA A 314 -12.20 17.59 -14.06
C ALA A 314 -11.38 18.82 -14.47
N ASN A 315 -11.15 19.71 -13.51
CA ASN A 315 -10.53 21.01 -13.76
C ASN A 315 -9.74 21.54 -12.55
N ILE A 316 -9.53 20.72 -11.52
CA ILE A 316 -8.94 21.14 -10.25
C ILE A 316 -7.49 21.55 -10.45
N ARG A 317 -6.71 20.72 -11.16
CA ARG A 317 -5.30 21.01 -11.42
C ARG A 317 -5.13 22.32 -12.17
N GLU A 318 -5.84 22.51 -13.28
CA GLU A 318 -5.78 23.73 -14.09
C GLU A 318 -6.22 24.95 -13.27
N PHE A 319 -7.22 24.78 -12.41
CA PHE A 319 -7.72 25.83 -11.52
C PHE A 319 -6.66 26.30 -10.51
N VAL A 320 -5.92 25.35 -9.90
CA VAL A 320 -4.83 25.61 -8.96
C VAL A 320 -3.61 26.19 -9.69
N GLU A 321 -3.23 25.63 -10.85
CA GLU A 321 -2.12 26.13 -11.67
C GLU A 321 -2.31 27.59 -12.10
N ALA A 322 -3.55 28.00 -12.40
CA ALA A 322 -3.89 29.38 -12.73
C ALA A 322 -3.81 30.34 -11.51
N ARG A 323 -3.70 29.81 -10.28
CA ARG A 323 -3.78 30.55 -9.01
C ARG A 323 -2.60 30.26 -8.08
N ARG A 324 -1.40 30.08 -8.63
CA ARG A 324 -0.16 29.81 -7.87
C ARG A 324 0.17 30.80 -6.75
N SER A 325 -0.40 32.01 -6.78
CA SER A 325 -0.30 33.01 -5.71
C SER A 325 -1.17 32.69 -4.49
N ASP A 326 -2.23 31.89 -4.65
CA ASP A 326 -3.07 31.39 -3.55
C ASP A 326 -2.38 30.19 -2.91
N LYS A 327 -1.55 30.47 -1.89
CA LYS A 327 -0.71 29.46 -1.25
C LYS A 327 -1.51 28.40 -0.51
N ALA A 328 -2.62 28.76 0.12
CA ALA A 328 -3.47 27.80 0.82
C ALA A 328 -4.05 26.77 -0.16
N LEU A 329 -4.53 27.22 -1.31
CA LEU A 329 -5.04 26.35 -2.38
C LEU A 329 -3.96 25.39 -2.92
N CYS A 330 -2.76 25.90 -3.21
CA CYS A 330 -1.64 25.08 -3.69
C CYS A 330 -1.24 24.01 -2.66
N ILE A 331 -1.11 24.40 -1.37
CA ILE A 331 -0.75 23.49 -0.29
C ILE A 331 -1.79 22.38 -0.12
N ALA A 332 -3.08 22.71 -0.15
CA ALA A 332 -4.15 21.71 -0.03
C ALA A 332 -4.15 20.70 -1.19
N TYR A 333 -3.91 21.16 -2.42
CA TYR A 333 -3.77 20.29 -3.58
C TYR A 333 -2.53 19.38 -3.49
N ASP A 334 -1.37 19.94 -3.17
CA ASP A 334 -0.12 19.17 -3.03
C ASP A 334 -0.19 18.19 -1.85
N ALA A 335 -0.95 18.50 -0.78
CA ALA A 335 -1.23 17.58 0.32
C ALA A 335 -2.05 16.35 -0.15
N CYS A 336 -3.04 16.52 -1.03
CA CYS A 336 -3.78 15.39 -1.61
C CYS A 336 -2.86 14.46 -2.39
N LEU A 337 -1.98 15.01 -3.23
CA LEU A 337 -1.00 14.23 -4.00
C LEU A 337 -0.03 13.49 -3.07
N TYR A 338 0.42 14.14 -2.00
CA TYR A 338 1.30 13.53 -1.01
C TYR A 338 0.63 12.37 -0.25
N MET A 339 -0.62 12.53 0.18
CA MET A 339 -1.38 11.46 0.84
C MET A 339 -1.63 10.28 -0.12
N LEU A 340 -2.01 10.55 -1.37
CA LEU A 340 -2.20 9.50 -2.38
C LEU A 340 -0.90 8.76 -2.70
N ARG A 341 0.23 9.47 -2.81
CA ARG A 341 1.56 8.85 -3.00
C ARG A 341 1.95 8.00 -1.80
N THR A 342 1.71 8.48 -0.59
CA THR A 342 2.00 7.75 0.66
C THR A 342 1.22 6.45 0.73
N MET A 343 -0.06 6.46 0.36
CA MET A 343 -0.88 5.24 0.24
C MET A 343 -0.27 4.26 -0.78
N ARG A 344 0.22 4.75 -1.93
CA ARG A 344 0.91 3.92 -2.94
C ARG A 344 2.22 3.34 -2.43
N ASP A 345 3.00 4.10 -1.67
CA ASP A 345 4.22 3.59 -1.01
C ASP A 345 3.89 2.46 -0.03
N LYS A 346 2.89 2.63 0.84
CA LYS A 346 2.38 1.58 1.73
C LYS A 346 1.95 0.34 0.95
N HIS A 347 1.25 0.51 -0.17
CA HIS A 347 0.85 -0.60 -1.03
C HIS A 347 2.06 -1.31 -1.67
N ILE A 348 3.10 -0.60 -2.12
CA ILE A 348 4.33 -1.19 -2.64
C ILE A 348 5.03 -2.03 -1.56
N GLN A 349 5.12 -1.51 -0.34
CA GLN A 349 5.70 -2.24 0.80
C GLN A 349 4.94 -3.53 1.08
N MET A 350 3.61 -3.46 1.08
CA MET A 350 2.74 -4.62 1.26
C MET A 350 2.96 -5.65 0.15
N VAL A 351 2.95 -5.23 -1.11
CA VAL A 351 3.22 -6.12 -2.25
C VAL A 351 4.60 -6.78 -2.14
N SER A 352 5.61 -6.06 -1.66
CA SER A 352 6.92 -6.65 -1.38
C SER A 352 6.81 -7.81 -0.38
N ARG A 353 6.09 -7.63 0.73
CA ARG A 353 5.92 -8.63 1.78
C ARG A 353 5.04 -9.81 1.37
N TYR A 354 3.89 -9.55 0.76
CA TYR A 354 2.88 -10.55 0.42
C TYR A 354 3.17 -11.31 -0.88
N ILE A 355 4.00 -10.77 -1.76
CA ILE A 355 4.25 -11.38 -3.09
C ILE A 355 5.74 -11.63 -3.30
N ILE A 356 6.60 -10.62 -3.20
CA ILE A 356 8.02 -10.77 -3.56
C ILE A 356 8.74 -11.69 -2.59
N ILE A 357 8.66 -11.41 -1.28
CA ILE A 357 9.35 -12.19 -0.25
C ILE A 357 8.84 -13.64 -0.28
N GLN A 358 7.53 -13.85 -0.37
CA GLN A 358 6.92 -15.17 -0.47
C GLN A 358 7.41 -15.96 -1.70
N SER A 359 7.49 -15.30 -2.86
CA SER A 359 7.99 -15.93 -4.08
C SER A 359 9.47 -16.37 -3.99
N LYS A 360 10.29 -15.66 -3.20
CA LYS A 360 11.70 -16.03 -2.96
C LYS A 360 11.80 -17.22 -2.00
N GLY A 361 11.06 -17.21 -0.89
CA GLY A 361 11.04 -18.32 0.06
C GLY A 361 10.56 -19.64 -0.56
N ALA A 362 9.57 -19.57 -1.46
CA ALA A 362 9.10 -20.74 -2.21
C ALA A 362 10.17 -21.34 -3.15
N ARG A 363 11.13 -20.53 -3.63
CA ARG A 363 12.26 -21.00 -4.45
C ARG A 363 13.31 -21.73 -3.61
N GLU A 364 13.62 -21.21 -2.42
CA GLU A 364 14.68 -21.73 -1.53
C GLU A 364 14.29 -23.06 -0.87
N GLN A 365 13.01 -23.27 -0.54
CA GLN A 365 12.51 -24.52 0.04
C GLN A 365 12.45 -25.72 -0.94
N THR A 366 12.91 -25.55 -2.19
CA THR A 366 12.99 -26.64 -3.17
C THR A 366 14.44 -27.03 -3.47
N GLN A 367 15.16 -27.51 -2.45
CA GLN A 367 16.30 -28.41 -2.65
C GLN A 367 15.80 -29.83 -3.05
N PRO A 368 16.61 -30.64 -3.78
CA PRO A 368 16.14 -31.85 -4.44
C PRO A 368 16.02 -33.02 -3.45
N ALA A 369 15.00 -32.99 -2.60
CA ALA A 369 14.62 -34.13 -1.77
C ALA A 369 13.15 -34.50 -2.04
N ALA A 370 12.97 -35.76 -2.48
CA ALA A 370 11.71 -36.49 -2.64
C ALA A 370 10.73 -36.04 -3.75
N ARG A 371 10.87 -36.68 -4.91
CA ARG A 371 9.78 -36.90 -5.88
C ARG A 371 8.73 -37.84 -5.26
N SER A 372 7.65 -37.35 -4.66
CA SER A 372 6.49 -38.23 -4.36
C SER A 372 5.14 -37.56 -4.07
N SER A 373 4.93 -36.29 -4.42
CA SER A 373 3.57 -35.78 -4.65
C SER A 373 3.63 -34.64 -5.65
N ALA A 374 2.83 -34.73 -6.71
CA ALA A 374 2.76 -33.66 -7.69
C ALA A 374 2.14 -32.43 -6.99
N LYS A 375 2.91 -31.33 -6.88
CA LYS A 375 2.40 -30.06 -6.34
C LYS A 375 1.41 -29.42 -7.32
N PRO A 376 0.27 -28.88 -6.87
CA PRO A 376 -0.73 -28.28 -7.75
C PRO A 376 -0.11 -27.18 -8.62
N GLN A 377 -0.40 -27.18 -9.92
CA GLN A 377 0.09 -26.20 -10.89
C GLN A 377 -0.82 -24.96 -10.87
N ASN A 378 -0.33 -23.84 -10.35
CA ASN A 378 -1.06 -22.58 -10.24
C ASN A 378 -0.10 -21.37 -10.10
N LEU A 379 -0.65 -20.15 -10.03
CA LEU A 379 0.13 -18.91 -9.97
C LEU A 379 1.13 -18.79 -8.79
N ALA A 380 0.93 -19.55 -7.69
CA ALA A 380 1.85 -19.56 -6.55
C ALA A 380 3.00 -20.56 -6.73
N SER A 381 2.76 -21.67 -7.44
CA SER A 381 3.73 -22.75 -7.65
C SER A 381 4.55 -22.59 -8.95
N THR A 382 4.15 -21.71 -9.86
CA THR A 382 4.89 -21.39 -11.09
C THR A 382 6.25 -20.76 -10.80
N ARG A 383 7.31 -21.28 -11.46
CA ARG A 383 8.66 -20.71 -11.42
C ARG A 383 8.83 -19.76 -12.62
N PRO A 384 8.95 -18.44 -12.43
CA PRO A 384 9.22 -17.54 -13.54
C PRO A 384 10.62 -17.84 -14.10
N VAL A 385 10.69 -18.05 -15.43
CA VAL A 385 11.93 -18.31 -16.16
C VAL A 385 12.88 -17.10 -16.09
N ASP A 386 12.32 -15.89 -16.06
CA ASP A 386 13.04 -14.63 -15.88
C ASP A 386 12.89 -14.09 -14.45
N LYS A 387 14.01 -13.87 -13.74
CA LYS A 387 14.04 -13.25 -12.39
C LYS A 387 13.37 -11.86 -12.33
N LYS A 388 13.15 -11.19 -13.47
CA LYS A 388 12.60 -9.82 -13.56
C LYS A 388 11.08 -9.74 -13.75
N LYS A 389 10.34 -10.86 -13.83
CA LYS A 389 8.92 -10.86 -14.23
C LYS A 389 8.01 -11.58 -13.22
N LEU A 390 8.03 -11.16 -11.94
CA LEU A 390 6.94 -11.54 -11.02
C LEU A 390 5.66 -10.84 -11.47
N ARG A 391 4.60 -11.63 -11.68
CA ARG A 391 3.31 -11.15 -12.19
C ARG A 391 2.29 -10.96 -11.08
N GLY A 392 1.50 -9.90 -11.16
CA GLY A 392 0.25 -9.78 -10.39
C GLY A 392 -0.81 -10.76 -10.88
N THR A 393 -1.90 -10.90 -10.11
CA THR A 393 -3.13 -11.63 -10.52
C THR A 393 -3.75 -11.04 -11.78
N GLY A 394 -3.64 -9.72 -11.98
CA GLY A 394 -4.00 -9.02 -13.21
C GLY A 394 -3.01 -9.18 -14.38
N GLY A 395 -1.90 -9.91 -14.20
CA GLY A 395 -0.97 -10.27 -15.27
C GLY A 395 0.18 -9.28 -15.54
N THR A 396 0.27 -8.14 -14.85
CA THR A 396 1.32 -7.12 -15.02
C THR A 396 2.62 -7.45 -14.31
N ALA A 397 3.74 -6.87 -14.80
CA ALA A 397 5.01 -6.84 -14.07
C ALA A 397 4.86 -5.93 -12.85
N LEU A 398 4.76 -6.54 -11.67
CA LEU A 398 4.13 -5.91 -10.52
C LEU A 398 4.85 -4.66 -10.01
N ILE A 399 6.17 -4.74 -9.80
CA ILE A 399 6.93 -3.63 -9.18
C ILE A 399 7.18 -2.45 -10.12
N PRO A 400 7.62 -2.64 -11.38
CA PRO A 400 7.78 -1.52 -12.30
C PRO A 400 6.48 -0.72 -12.47
N PHE A 401 5.35 -1.42 -12.60
CA PHE A 401 4.04 -0.79 -12.71
C PHE A 401 3.69 0.04 -11.46
N LEU A 402 3.79 -0.53 -10.26
CA LEU A 402 3.42 0.17 -9.03
C LEU A 402 4.33 1.37 -8.75
N LYS A 403 5.64 1.23 -9.00
CA LYS A 403 6.59 2.35 -8.87
C LYS A 403 6.26 3.47 -9.84
N GLN A 404 6.01 3.14 -11.11
CA GLN A 404 5.62 4.14 -12.10
C GLN A 404 4.33 4.85 -11.70
N ALA A 405 3.30 4.12 -11.27
CA ALA A 405 2.04 4.73 -10.84
C ALA A 405 2.23 5.65 -9.62
N ARG A 406 3.09 5.30 -8.66
CA ARG A 406 3.47 6.16 -7.54
C ARG A 406 4.19 7.43 -8.00
N ASP A 407 5.16 7.28 -8.89
CA ASP A 407 5.96 8.41 -9.38
C ASP A 407 5.10 9.38 -10.19
N GLU A 408 4.19 8.85 -11.02
CA GLU A 408 3.19 9.61 -11.78
C GLU A 408 2.24 10.42 -10.87
N THR A 409 1.96 9.97 -9.64
CA THR A 409 1.19 10.77 -8.65
C THR A 409 1.90 12.06 -8.26
N GLY A 410 3.24 12.08 -8.27
CA GLY A 410 4.01 13.25 -7.87
C GLY A 410 4.18 14.29 -8.97
N GLU A 411 3.96 13.91 -10.24
CA GLU A 411 4.19 14.77 -11.40
C GLU A 411 3.31 16.04 -11.44
N PRO A 412 2.03 16.00 -11.07
CA PRO A 412 1.15 17.17 -11.11
C PRO A 412 1.43 18.23 -10.04
N ALA A 413 2.32 17.96 -9.08
CA ALA A 413 2.56 18.85 -7.94
C ALA A 413 2.90 20.29 -8.38
N ILE A 414 2.43 21.28 -7.63
CA ILE A 414 2.48 22.69 -8.02
C ILE A 414 3.76 23.34 -7.53
N ASP A 415 4.10 23.14 -6.25
CA ASP A 415 5.29 23.73 -5.64
C ASP A 415 6.56 22.93 -5.97
N ALA A 416 7.66 23.65 -6.18
CA ALA A 416 8.96 23.03 -6.52
C ALA A 416 9.48 22.12 -5.38
N TRP A 417 9.18 22.48 -4.13
CA TRP A 417 9.45 21.62 -2.98
C TRP A 417 8.57 20.38 -2.97
N ALA A 418 7.27 20.51 -3.24
CA ALA A 418 6.36 19.37 -3.33
C ALA A 418 6.80 18.42 -4.44
N ARG A 419 7.14 18.91 -5.64
CA ARG A 419 7.74 18.10 -6.72
C ARG A 419 9.03 17.39 -6.29
N ARG A 420 9.87 18.04 -5.47
CA ARG A 420 11.11 17.46 -4.95
C ARG A 420 10.87 16.40 -3.90
N LEU A 421 9.85 16.56 -3.06
CA LEU A 421 9.45 15.60 -2.04
C LEU A 421 8.71 14.40 -2.67
N LEU A 422 7.98 14.65 -3.76
CA LEU A 422 7.13 13.69 -4.45
C LEU A 422 7.81 12.97 -5.64
N GLY A 423 8.94 13.48 -6.15
CA GLY A 423 9.71 12.87 -7.25
C GLY A 423 11.02 12.21 -6.79
N ASP A 424 11.51 11.22 -7.57
CA ASP A 424 12.82 10.55 -7.40
C ASP A 424 13.96 11.24 -8.21
N ALA A 425 13.83 12.54 -8.54
CA ALA A 425 14.73 13.20 -9.50
C ALA A 425 16.18 13.41 -8.97
N PRO A 426 17.24 13.05 -9.73
CA PRO A 426 18.60 13.46 -9.43
C PRO A 426 18.80 14.96 -9.64
N VAL A 427 19.71 15.55 -8.87
CA VAL A 427 20.10 16.97 -8.95
C VAL A 427 20.55 17.33 -10.38
N PRO A 428 19.90 18.31 -11.06
CA PRO A 428 20.50 18.94 -12.23
C PRO A 428 21.67 19.81 -11.74
N SER A 429 22.88 19.54 -12.22
CA SER A 429 24.04 20.40 -12.01
C SER A 429 23.86 21.70 -12.81
N GLY A 430 23.06 22.63 -12.30
CA GLY A 430 22.73 23.81 -13.09
C GLY A 430 21.68 24.71 -12.47
N PHE A 431 21.72 24.95 -11.16
CA PHE A 431 21.24 26.21 -10.62
C PHE A 431 22.21 26.66 -9.53
N ALA A 432 22.69 27.88 -9.72
CA ALA A 432 23.91 28.40 -9.16
C ALA A 432 23.97 28.37 -7.63
N ALA A 433 25.19 28.14 -7.16
CA ALA A 433 25.72 28.61 -5.90
C ALA A 433 25.06 29.91 -5.42
N LEU A 434 24.61 29.92 -4.17
CA LEU A 434 24.36 31.14 -3.42
C LEU A 434 25.67 31.95 -3.40
N SER A 435 25.79 32.91 -4.30
CA SER A 435 26.78 33.97 -4.22
C SER A 435 26.52 34.75 -2.93
N LYS A 436 27.37 34.57 -1.93
CA LYS A 436 27.47 35.49 -0.79
C LYS A 436 27.94 36.85 -1.34
N ILE A 437 27.04 37.81 -1.38
CA ILE A 437 27.39 39.22 -1.51
C ILE A 437 27.58 39.77 -0.10
N GLY A 438 28.78 40.29 0.16
CA GLY A 438 29.18 40.93 1.40
C GLY A 438 30.62 41.41 1.27
N GLU A 439 30.86 42.38 0.39
CA GLU A 439 32.10 43.15 0.32
C GLU A 439 32.11 44.19 1.45
N ASN A 440 33.12 44.17 2.31
CA ASN A 440 33.51 45.30 3.15
C ASN A 440 34.93 45.76 2.76
N SER A 441 35.23 47.02 3.06
CA SER A 441 35.94 48.01 2.25
C SER A 441 37.48 47.94 2.12
N ASP A 442 38.16 46.87 2.55
CA ASP A 442 39.62 46.93 2.73
C ASP A 442 40.42 45.91 1.89
N GLY A 443 39.81 45.29 0.88
CA GLY A 443 40.52 44.72 -0.27
C GLY A 443 41.47 43.53 -0.04
N HIS A 444 41.43 42.85 1.11
CA HIS A 444 42.23 41.64 1.36
C HIS A 444 41.35 40.39 1.60
N ILE A 445 41.47 39.40 0.71
CA ILE A 445 40.92 38.05 0.85
C ILE A 445 42.06 37.13 1.28
N GLU A 446 41.95 36.51 2.45
CA GLU A 446 42.85 35.44 2.86
C GLU A 446 42.26 34.10 2.41
N VAL A 447 42.87 33.54 1.36
CA VAL A 447 42.59 32.20 0.84
C VAL A 447 43.61 31.25 1.45
N VAL A 448 43.16 30.32 2.28
CA VAL A 448 43.93 29.11 2.59
C VAL A 448 43.26 27.95 1.87
N GLY A 449 43.78 27.63 0.70
CA GLY A 449 43.54 26.38 0.01
C GLY A 449 44.83 25.57 -0.07
N LEU A 450 44.69 24.31 -0.46
CA LEU A 450 45.57 23.49 -1.32
C LEU A 450 45.26 22.02 -1.01
N SER A 451 44.92 21.09 -1.90
CA SER A 451 44.50 21.01 -3.32
C SER A 451 44.84 19.58 -3.75
N GLY A 452 44.06 18.97 -4.65
CA GLY A 452 44.46 17.71 -5.29
C GLY A 452 43.45 17.22 -6.34
N THR A 453 43.46 17.86 -7.50
CA THR A 453 42.69 17.54 -8.70
C THR A 453 43.17 16.26 -9.40
N TRP A 454 42.26 15.46 -9.99
CA TRP A 454 42.56 14.67 -11.19
C TRP A 454 41.37 14.60 -12.16
N ALA A 455 41.73 14.58 -13.45
CA ALA A 455 40.91 14.72 -14.64
C ALA A 455 40.17 13.43 -15.04
N ALA A 456 39.15 13.60 -15.87
CA ALA A 456 38.44 12.52 -16.54
C ALA A 456 39.22 12.02 -17.77
N ASP A 457 39.26 10.70 -17.98
CA ASP A 457 39.38 10.11 -19.31
C ASP A 457 38.69 8.73 -19.41
N GLU A 458 38.31 8.36 -20.63
CA GLU A 458 37.27 7.41 -21.02
C GLU A 458 37.48 5.89 -20.77
N LYS A 459 36.35 5.18 -20.64
CA LYS A 459 36.01 3.78 -21.03
C LYS A 459 36.80 2.60 -20.38
N LYS A 460 36.10 1.84 -19.52
CA LYS A 460 35.68 0.43 -19.74
C LYS A 460 34.79 -0.10 -18.60
N ASN A 461 33.73 -0.81 -18.97
CA ASN A 461 32.75 -1.49 -18.13
C ASN A 461 33.34 -2.29 -16.96
N THR A 462 32.91 -1.99 -15.73
CA THR A 462 32.59 -3.00 -14.69
C THR A 462 31.62 -2.37 -13.70
N ILE A 463 30.37 -2.83 -13.66
CA ILE A 463 29.34 -2.38 -12.69
C ILE A 463 29.46 -3.28 -11.46
N THR A 464 29.99 -2.74 -10.36
CA THR A 464 29.78 -3.26 -9.01
C THR A 464 28.56 -2.60 -8.39
N MET A 465 27.63 -3.41 -7.90
CA MET A 465 26.40 -3.01 -7.24
C MET A 465 26.74 -2.46 -5.85
N ALA A 466 26.31 -1.23 -5.55
CA ALA A 466 26.34 -0.69 -4.20
C ALA A 466 25.12 -1.19 -3.42
N ASP A 467 25.38 -1.92 -2.34
CA ASP A 467 24.41 -2.30 -1.32
C ASP A 467 23.99 -1.06 -0.52
N ASN A 468 22.67 -0.83 -0.42
CA ASN A 468 22.10 0.07 0.57
C ASN A 468 20.86 -0.61 1.16
N ASN A 469 21.04 -1.25 2.31
CA ASN A 469 19.94 -1.81 3.10
C ASN A 469 20.36 -1.91 4.57
N SER A 470 19.92 -0.98 5.41
CA SER A 470 19.77 -1.20 6.85
C SER A 470 18.61 -0.35 7.37
N SER A 471 17.47 -1.00 7.65
CA SER A 471 16.36 -0.38 8.38
C SER A 471 16.22 -1.10 9.72
N THR A 472 16.48 -0.37 10.79
CA THR A 472 16.44 -0.75 12.22
C THR A 472 15.07 -1.27 12.69
N LEU A 473 14.01 -1.06 11.89
CA LEU A 473 12.67 -1.61 12.11
C LEU A 473 12.55 -3.11 11.77
N LYS A 474 13.51 -3.69 11.05
CA LYS A 474 13.53 -5.11 10.71
C LYS A 474 14.07 -5.99 11.85
N SER A 475 14.98 -5.49 12.69
CA SER A 475 15.51 -6.27 13.83
C SER A 475 14.58 -6.29 15.04
N TYR A 476 13.69 -5.32 15.20
CA TYR A 476 12.78 -5.22 16.35
C TYR A 476 11.48 -6.03 16.19
N VAL A 477 11.09 -6.36 14.96
CA VAL A 477 9.99 -7.32 14.71
C VAL A 477 10.50 -8.76 14.81
N ASP A 478 11.77 -9.00 14.48
CA ASP A 478 12.39 -10.33 14.52
C ASP A 478 12.83 -10.78 15.94
N SER A 479 12.94 -9.87 16.92
CA SER A 479 13.30 -10.21 18.31
C SER A 479 12.17 -10.87 19.11
N ALA A 480 10.92 -10.78 18.65
CA ALA A 480 9.75 -11.34 19.33
C ALA A 480 9.41 -12.80 18.94
N THR A 481 10.18 -13.44 18.06
CA THR A 481 9.86 -14.82 17.56
C THR A 481 11.05 -15.79 17.55
N GLY A 482 12.13 -15.52 18.28
CA GLY A 482 13.42 -16.22 18.14
C GLY A 482 13.81 -17.21 19.24
N LEU A 483 12.88 -17.84 19.98
CA LEU A 483 13.21 -18.91 20.93
C LEU A 483 13.11 -20.29 20.28
N ALA A 484 14.03 -20.60 19.37
CA ALA A 484 14.41 -21.98 19.06
C ALA A 484 15.77 -22.03 18.35
N GLN A 485 16.66 -22.87 18.91
CA GLN A 485 17.87 -23.45 18.31
C GLN A 485 19.15 -22.60 18.28
N ARG A 486 19.93 -22.72 19.35
CA ARG A 486 21.40 -22.70 19.29
C ARG A 486 21.92 -24.10 18.96
N ALA A 487 22.86 -24.23 18.03
CA ALA A 487 24.00 -25.16 18.13
C ALA A 487 25.01 -25.01 16.96
N VAL A 488 26.22 -24.60 17.33
CA VAL A 488 27.56 -25.04 16.87
C VAL A 488 28.12 -24.62 15.49
N GLY A 489 29.34 -24.06 15.53
CA GLY A 489 30.34 -24.23 14.48
C GLY A 489 31.39 -23.11 14.40
N THR A 490 32.49 -23.22 15.15
CA THR A 490 33.67 -22.33 15.07
C THR A 490 34.75 -22.86 14.12
N VAL A 491 35.66 -21.93 13.72
CA VAL A 491 37.03 -22.10 13.15
C VAL A 491 37.04 -22.35 11.62
N THR A 492 37.61 -21.49 10.77
CA THR A 492 39.05 -21.23 10.58
C THR A 492 39.32 -19.84 9.97
N GLY A 493 40.28 -19.08 10.52
CA GLY A 493 40.62 -17.73 10.05
C GLY A 493 41.76 -17.67 9.01
N SER A 494 41.97 -16.48 8.41
CA SER A 494 43.29 -15.88 8.16
C SER A 494 43.15 -14.43 7.65
N SER A 495 44.04 -13.58 8.15
CA SER A 495 44.17 -12.12 8.01
C SER A 495 44.82 -11.64 6.70
N THR A 496 44.41 -10.48 6.17
CA THR A 496 45.27 -9.38 5.68
C THR A 496 44.48 -8.23 5.03
N THR A 497 43.95 -7.28 5.81
CA THR A 497 43.82 -5.84 5.44
C THR A 497 43.45 -5.02 6.70
N GLN A 498 44.42 -4.77 7.58
CA GLN A 498 44.15 -4.23 8.94
C GLN A 498 45.01 -3.01 9.31
N VAL A 499 45.19 -2.04 8.41
CA VAL A 499 45.82 -0.76 8.81
C VAL A 499 45.10 0.48 8.25
N GLU A 500 44.42 0.41 7.10
CA GLU A 500 43.66 1.58 6.58
C GLU A 500 42.19 1.62 7.05
N GLY A 501 41.68 0.53 7.62
CA GLY A 501 40.32 0.50 8.19
C GLY A 501 40.24 1.04 9.63
N GLN A 502 41.34 1.08 10.38
CA GLN A 502 41.31 1.42 11.81
C GLN A 502 41.05 2.92 12.02
N THR A 503 41.67 3.79 11.22
CA THR A 503 41.57 5.26 11.40
C THR A 503 40.20 5.81 10.99
N THR A 504 39.63 5.30 9.89
CA THR A 504 38.26 5.66 9.46
C THR A 504 37.21 5.07 10.38
N GLN A 505 37.44 3.88 10.94
CA GLN A 505 36.53 3.26 11.89
C GLN A 505 36.58 3.94 13.27
N ASP A 506 37.73 4.44 13.70
CA ASP A 506 37.85 5.15 14.98
C ASP A 506 37.29 6.59 14.89
N GLN A 507 37.40 7.25 13.73
CA GLN A 507 36.75 8.54 13.47
C GLN A 507 35.23 8.40 13.28
N SER A 508 34.77 7.35 12.57
CA SER A 508 33.33 7.05 12.54
C SER A 508 32.80 6.60 13.90
N LYS A 509 33.57 5.89 14.73
CA LYS A 509 33.14 5.51 16.09
C LYS A 509 33.08 6.71 17.04
N SER A 510 33.94 7.71 16.89
CA SER A 510 33.87 8.92 17.71
C SER A 510 32.72 9.84 17.29
N GLU A 511 32.45 9.98 15.99
CA GLU A 511 31.27 10.70 15.47
C GLU A 511 29.96 9.96 15.79
N HIS A 512 29.98 8.62 15.74
CA HIS A 512 28.85 7.77 16.12
C HIS A 512 28.63 7.75 17.64
N ALA A 513 29.67 7.80 18.47
CA ALA A 513 29.54 7.94 19.93
C ALA A 513 29.03 9.34 20.32
N ALA A 514 29.59 10.41 19.73
CA ALA A 514 29.17 11.78 20.00
C ALA A 514 27.73 12.07 19.51
N SER A 515 27.25 11.38 18.47
CA SER A 515 25.86 11.51 17.97
C SER A 515 24.81 10.74 18.79
N HIS A 516 25.24 9.90 19.76
CA HIS A 516 24.40 9.02 20.57
C HIS A 516 24.43 9.33 22.08
N ASP A 517 25.26 10.26 22.55
CA ASP A 517 25.28 10.65 23.97
C ASP A 517 24.03 11.47 24.33
N THR A 518 23.01 10.78 24.88
CA THR A 518 21.84 11.39 25.50
C THR A 518 21.99 11.26 27.01
N ALA A 519 21.82 12.36 27.75
CA ALA A 519 21.95 12.35 29.20
C ALA A 519 20.58 12.20 29.84
N LYS A 520 20.28 11.00 30.36
CA LYS A 520 19.02 10.71 31.05
C LYS A 520 19.15 10.89 32.56
N LEU A 521 18.35 11.77 33.14
CA LEU A 521 18.28 12.06 34.58
C LEU A 521 16.85 11.82 35.06
N GLY A 522 16.59 10.59 35.50
CA GLY A 522 15.25 10.16 35.91
C GLY A 522 14.26 10.20 34.74
N HIS A 523 13.24 11.06 34.85
CA HIS A 523 12.14 11.20 33.89
C HIS A 523 12.35 12.37 32.90
N VAL A 524 13.58 12.91 32.86
CA VAL A 524 13.96 13.98 31.94
C VAL A 524 15.13 13.48 31.10
N THR A 525 14.96 13.62 29.79
CA THR A 525 15.98 13.34 28.79
C THR A 525 16.57 14.68 28.35
N ALA A 526 17.91 14.77 28.24
CA ALA A 526 18.59 15.98 27.81
C ALA A 526 19.57 15.69 26.67
N ASP A 527 19.62 16.59 25.69
CA ASP A 527 20.63 16.58 24.63
C ASP A 527 21.79 17.51 25.05
N PRO A 528 23.00 16.96 25.29
CA PRO A 528 24.15 17.73 25.77
C PRO A 528 24.74 18.68 24.71
N GLN A 529 24.37 18.56 23.42
CA GLN A 529 24.84 19.42 22.34
C GLN A 529 23.93 20.63 22.11
N THR A 530 22.62 20.45 22.27
CA THR A 530 21.64 21.53 22.04
C THR A 530 21.13 22.16 23.35
N GLY A 531 21.33 21.50 24.49
CA GLY A 531 20.77 21.90 25.78
C GLY A 531 19.25 21.68 25.89
N ALA A 532 18.62 21.10 24.87
CA ALA A 532 17.20 20.80 24.86
C ALA A 532 16.87 19.68 25.85
N THR A 533 15.72 19.80 26.53
CA THR A 533 15.24 18.82 27.49
C THR A 533 13.80 18.43 27.17
N ALA A 534 13.46 17.15 27.37
CA ALA A 534 12.10 16.65 27.22
C ALA A 534 11.72 15.80 28.43
N GLN A 535 10.49 16.00 28.93
CA GLN A 535 9.92 15.19 30.00
C GLN A 535 9.27 13.93 29.40
N ASP A 536 9.57 12.77 29.99
CA ASP A 536 8.98 11.50 29.57
C ASP A 536 7.47 11.47 29.86
N ASN A 537 6.71 10.74 29.03
CA ASN A 537 5.29 10.55 29.27
C ASN A 537 5.03 10.01 30.70
N PRO A 538 4.08 10.60 31.46
CA PRO A 538 3.74 10.12 32.81
C PRO A 538 3.40 8.62 32.85
N SER A 539 2.80 8.08 31.79
CA SER A 539 2.46 6.65 31.67
C SER A 539 3.68 5.73 31.64
N ARG A 540 4.85 6.23 31.21
CA ARG A 540 6.12 5.48 31.27
C ARG A 540 6.57 5.30 32.72
N ASN A 541 6.47 6.37 33.51
CA ASN A 541 6.85 6.38 34.92
C ASN A 541 5.91 5.54 35.78
N THR A 542 4.59 5.70 35.61
CA THR A 542 3.60 4.89 36.32
C THR A 542 3.71 3.43 35.91
N GLY A 543 3.94 3.14 34.62
CA GLY A 543 4.12 1.78 34.11
C GLY A 543 5.36 1.07 34.66
N SER A 544 6.50 1.76 34.74
CA SER A 544 7.73 1.23 35.34
C SER A 544 7.59 0.99 36.86
N TRP A 545 6.87 1.89 37.56
CA TRP A 545 6.56 1.71 38.98
C TRP A 545 5.66 0.49 39.21
N ASP A 546 4.60 0.34 38.41
CA ASP A 546 3.68 -0.79 38.50
C ASP A 546 4.34 -2.13 38.16
N GLN A 547 5.30 -2.15 37.23
CA GLN A 547 6.14 -3.33 36.98
C GLN A 547 7.00 -3.71 38.19
N THR A 548 7.59 -2.71 38.85
CA THR A 548 8.44 -2.93 40.04
C THR A 548 7.61 -3.46 41.21
N VAL A 549 6.47 -2.82 41.49
CA VAL A 549 5.52 -3.25 42.54
C VAL A 549 4.92 -4.61 42.20
N GLY A 550 4.54 -4.85 40.94
CA GLY A 550 4.02 -6.12 40.46
C GLY A 550 5.00 -7.27 40.62
N SER A 551 6.28 -7.05 40.24
CA SER A 551 7.34 -8.05 40.37
C SER A 551 7.68 -8.35 41.85
N ALA A 552 7.62 -7.33 42.71
CA ALA A 552 7.77 -7.50 44.15
C ALA A 552 6.61 -8.32 44.75
N LYS A 553 5.37 -8.03 44.38
CA LYS A 553 4.18 -8.81 44.79
C LYS A 553 4.24 -10.24 44.28
N GLU A 554 4.66 -10.46 43.03
CA GLU A 554 4.83 -11.79 42.46
C GLU A 554 5.88 -12.60 43.22
N SER A 555 7.03 -11.99 43.52
CA SER A 555 8.13 -12.62 44.27
C SER A 555 7.71 -12.98 45.70
N VAL A 556 7.02 -12.07 46.39
CA VAL A 556 6.49 -12.30 47.75
C VAL A 556 5.41 -13.38 47.72
N GLY A 557 4.47 -13.32 46.77
CA GLY A 557 3.41 -14.30 46.59
C GLY A 557 3.96 -15.71 46.35
N ASN A 558 5.00 -15.83 45.51
CA ASN A 558 5.72 -17.10 45.28
C ASN A 558 6.43 -17.59 46.54
N PHE A 559 7.08 -16.70 47.30
CA PHE A 559 7.85 -17.07 48.49
C PHE A 559 6.98 -17.57 49.64
N ILE A 560 5.81 -16.94 49.87
CA ILE A 560 4.90 -17.29 50.98
C ILE A 560 3.75 -18.23 50.57
N GLY A 561 3.70 -18.66 49.30
CA GLY A 561 2.65 -19.53 48.76
C GLY A 561 1.26 -18.87 48.70
N ASN A 562 1.18 -17.55 48.55
CA ASN A 562 -0.09 -16.81 48.49
C ASN A 562 -0.46 -16.47 47.04
N GLU A 563 -1.39 -17.24 46.50
CA GLU A 563 -1.81 -17.18 45.11
C GLU A 563 -2.53 -15.87 44.73
N ASN A 564 -3.24 -15.23 45.68
CA ASN A 564 -3.91 -13.96 45.44
C ASN A 564 -2.90 -12.82 45.27
N ILE A 565 -1.86 -12.78 46.10
CA ILE A 565 -0.79 -11.78 46.00
C ILE A 565 0.04 -12.00 44.73
N ARG A 566 0.32 -13.26 44.40
CA ARG A 566 0.99 -13.64 43.14
C ARG A 566 0.21 -13.15 41.92
N ARG A 567 -1.09 -13.45 41.87
CA ARG A 567 -1.98 -13.05 40.77
C ARG A 567 -2.10 -11.52 40.65
N GLN A 568 -2.26 -10.80 41.76
CA GLN A 568 -2.26 -9.33 41.75
C GLN A 568 -0.92 -8.76 41.26
N GLY A 569 0.20 -9.41 41.59
CA GLY A 569 1.52 -9.06 41.08
C GLY A 569 1.64 -9.22 39.56
N VAL A 570 1.17 -10.35 39.02
CA VAL A 570 1.16 -10.62 37.58
C VAL A 570 0.27 -9.64 36.81
N GLU A 571 -0.95 -9.39 37.30
CA GLU A 571 -1.89 -8.44 36.66
C GLU A 571 -1.35 -7.00 36.71
N GLN A 572 -0.77 -6.56 37.83
CA GLN A 572 -0.17 -5.23 37.96
C GLN A 572 1.09 -5.07 37.09
N ASN A 573 1.91 -6.12 36.97
CA ASN A 573 3.09 -6.14 36.11
C ASN A 573 2.70 -6.06 34.62
N ALA A 574 1.68 -6.81 34.20
CA ALA A 574 1.17 -6.78 32.83
C ALA A 574 0.58 -5.41 32.45
N ALA A 575 -0.25 -4.83 33.34
CA ALA A 575 -0.80 -3.48 33.15
C ALA A 575 0.29 -2.41 33.10
N GLY A 576 1.33 -2.54 33.94
CA GLY A 576 2.49 -1.65 33.94
C GLY A 576 3.28 -1.70 32.63
N LYS A 577 3.48 -2.89 32.05
CA LYS A 577 4.15 -3.07 30.74
C LYS A 577 3.37 -2.44 29.60
N GLU A 578 2.05 -2.60 29.61
CA GLU A 578 1.17 -2.01 28.60
C GLU A 578 1.14 -0.48 28.69
N ALA A 579 1.04 0.08 29.90
CA ALA A 579 1.06 1.52 30.14
C ALA A 579 2.39 2.17 29.72
N GLU A 580 3.51 1.52 30.02
CA GLU A 580 4.83 2.01 29.62
C GLU A 580 5.02 1.95 28.09
N ALA A 581 4.64 0.84 27.44
CA ALA A 581 4.74 0.70 25.99
C ALA A 581 3.87 1.71 25.24
N LYS A 582 2.66 1.99 25.73
CA LYS A 582 1.79 3.07 25.18
C LYS A 582 2.43 4.44 25.36
N GLY A 583 3.05 4.70 26.51
CA GLY A 583 3.77 5.95 26.76
C GLY A 583 4.99 6.12 25.84
N GLN A 584 5.76 5.06 25.60
CA GLN A 584 6.89 5.06 24.67
C GLN A 584 6.46 5.28 23.22
N LEU A 585 5.39 4.62 22.76
CA LEU A 585 4.83 4.82 21.42
C LEU A 585 4.29 6.24 21.23
N LYS A 586 3.68 6.81 22.28
CA LYS A 586 3.20 8.19 22.27
C LYS A 586 4.36 9.19 22.17
N ASP A 587 5.42 9.01 22.95
CA ASP A 587 6.61 9.87 22.90
C ASP A 587 7.36 9.75 21.57
N LEU A 588 7.39 8.57 20.93
CA LEU A 588 7.91 8.37 19.57
C LEU A 588 7.06 9.13 18.53
N GLY A 589 5.73 9.03 18.63
CA GLY A 589 4.80 9.71 17.72
C GLY A 589 4.86 11.24 17.86
N GLU A 590 4.80 11.75 19.08
CA GLU A 590 4.92 13.18 19.40
C GLU A 590 6.31 13.71 19.03
N GLY A 591 7.38 12.95 19.28
CA GLY A 591 8.74 13.31 18.85
C GLY A 591 8.91 13.42 17.33
N VAL A 592 8.28 12.51 16.56
CA VAL A 592 8.28 12.60 15.09
C VAL A 592 7.43 13.79 14.61
N GLY A 593 6.28 14.02 15.23
CA GLY A 593 5.39 15.17 14.96
C GLY A 593 6.07 16.51 15.21
N ASP A 594 6.69 16.70 16.37
CA ASP A 594 7.35 17.96 16.76
C ASP A 594 8.58 18.25 15.90
N ARG A 595 9.31 17.23 15.44
CA ARG A 595 10.40 17.43 14.46
C ARG A 595 9.88 17.88 13.10
N ALA A 596 8.77 17.29 12.64
CA ALA A 596 8.15 17.70 11.38
C ALA A 596 7.62 19.13 11.49
N GLN A 597 6.90 19.45 12.57
CA GLN A 597 6.33 20.76 12.83
C GLN A 597 7.39 21.83 13.05
N GLY A 598 8.42 21.57 13.88
CA GLY A 598 9.52 22.50 14.13
C GLY A 598 10.37 22.76 12.88
N LYS A 599 10.54 21.77 12.00
CA LYS A 599 11.23 21.98 10.72
C LYS A 599 10.41 22.81 9.74
N LEU A 600 9.09 22.58 9.67
CA LEU A 600 8.18 23.33 8.81
C LEU A 600 8.01 24.77 9.30
N GLY A 601 7.79 24.96 10.60
CA GLY A 601 7.65 26.26 11.22
C GLY A 601 8.94 27.09 11.18
N GLY A 602 10.10 26.48 11.42
CA GLY A 602 11.40 27.19 11.38
C GLY A 602 11.73 27.70 9.98
N ILE A 603 11.34 26.96 8.95
CA ILE A 603 11.47 27.40 7.55
C ILE A 603 10.48 28.55 7.28
N GLY A 604 9.24 28.47 7.78
CA GLY A 604 8.25 29.55 7.66
C GLY A 604 8.73 30.85 8.29
N ALA A 605 9.24 30.79 9.51
CA ALA A 605 9.77 31.94 10.24
C ALA A 605 11.01 32.55 9.58
N ALA A 606 11.95 31.71 9.13
CA ALA A 606 13.14 32.16 8.40
C ALA A 606 12.81 32.85 7.07
N VAL A 607 11.73 32.43 6.39
CA VAL A 607 11.25 33.05 5.14
C VAL A 607 10.58 34.41 5.38
N VAL A 608 9.93 34.59 6.53
CA VAL A 608 9.31 35.87 6.94
C VAL A 608 10.34 36.80 7.61
N GLY A 609 11.54 36.30 7.92
CA GLY A 609 12.61 37.04 8.58
C GLY A 609 12.41 37.18 10.10
N ASP A 610 11.52 36.37 10.68
CA ASP A 610 11.21 36.36 12.11
C ASP A 610 12.16 35.42 12.86
N ARG A 611 13.23 36.01 13.41
CA ARG A 611 14.27 35.26 14.14
C ARG A 611 13.79 34.71 15.48
N GLU A 612 12.77 35.32 16.11
CA GLU A 612 12.23 34.83 17.37
C GLU A 612 11.33 33.61 17.15
N GLU A 613 10.50 33.62 16.10
CA GLU A 613 9.77 32.41 15.71
C GLU A 613 10.70 31.30 15.24
N GLU A 614 11.74 31.62 14.48
CA GLU A 614 12.72 30.63 14.01
C GLU A 614 13.37 29.89 15.20
N GLU A 615 13.72 30.62 16.26
CA GLU A 615 14.27 30.03 17.48
C GLU A 615 13.26 29.17 18.25
N LYS A 616 11.99 29.59 18.32
CA LYS A 616 10.90 28.76 18.91
C LYS A 616 10.71 27.45 18.15
N TRP A 617 10.73 27.49 16.83
CA TRP A 617 10.58 26.30 16.01
C TRP A 617 11.81 25.38 16.06
N ARG A 618 13.01 25.96 16.20
CA ARG A 618 14.24 25.21 16.48
C ARG A 618 14.13 24.48 17.82
N GLN A 619 13.62 25.14 18.86
CA GLN A 619 13.37 24.52 20.17
C GLN A 619 12.37 23.36 20.08
N ILE A 620 11.23 23.54 19.39
CA ILE A 620 10.23 22.48 19.19
C ILE A 620 10.84 21.27 18.46
N HIS A 621 11.63 21.52 17.43
CA HIS A 621 12.32 20.46 16.69
C HIS A 621 13.34 19.71 17.56
N ASP A 622 14.14 20.44 18.34
CA ASP A 622 15.18 19.84 19.18
C ASP A 622 14.58 19.10 20.38
N GLU A 623 13.50 19.62 20.98
CA GLU A 623 12.72 18.91 22.00
C GLU A 623 12.10 17.61 21.44
N GLY A 624 11.54 17.66 20.22
CA GLY A 624 11.02 16.46 19.54
C GLY A 624 12.08 15.39 19.31
N LYS A 625 13.32 15.79 19.00
CA LYS A 625 14.47 14.86 18.93
C LYS A 625 14.79 14.25 20.30
N VAL A 626 14.83 15.06 21.35
CA VAL A 626 15.14 14.61 22.72
C VAL A 626 14.07 13.63 23.21
N ARG A 627 12.78 13.91 22.95
CA ARG A 627 11.67 13.03 23.32
C ARG A 627 11.73 11.67 22.62
N GLN A 628 12.03 11.67 21.31
CA GLN A 628 12.23 10.44 20.56
C GLN A 628 13.40 9.61 21.10
N ARG A 629 14.57 10.24 21.32
CA ARG A 629 15.76 9.56 21.83
C ARG A 629 15.54 9.00 23.23
N GLY A 630 14.83 9.72 24.09
CA GLY A 630 14.48 9.27 25.44
C GLY A 630 13.61 8.02 25.45
N ALA A 631 12.73 7.86 24.47
CA ALA A 631 11.94 6.65 24.27
C ALA A 631 12.78 5.50 23.68
N GLU A 632 13.64 5.78 22.70
CA GLU A 632 14.57 4.80 22.10
C GLU A 632 15.55 4.23 23.15
N GLU A 633 16.13 5.05 24.01
CA GLU A 633 17.06 4.63 25.06
C GLU A 633 16.42 3.66 26.08
N ASP A 634 15.15 3.89 26.45
CA ASP A 634 14.43 3.01 27.39
C ASP A 634 14.08 1.66 26.76
N ILE A 635 13.79 1.66 25.45
CA ILE A 635 13.53 0.44 24.68
C ILE A 635 14.83 -0.37 24.56
N ASP A 636 15.95 0.30 24.24
CA ASP A 636 17.26 -0.35 24.09
C ASP A 636 17.79 -0.93 25.42
N LYS A 637 17.59 -0.25 26.56
CA LYS A 637 17.95 -0.78 27.90
C LYS A 637 17.24 -2.09 28.24
N LYS A 638 16.03 -2.32 27.74
CA LYS A 638 15.26 -3.55 27.98
C LYS A 638 15.58 -4.68 26.99
N GLY A 639 16.07 -4.35 25.80
CA GLY A 639 16.51 -5.35 24.80
C GLY A 639 17.85 -6.01 25.11
N GLY A 640 18.65 -5.43 26.02
CA GLY A 640 19.98 -5.91 26.40
C GLY A 640 20.08 -6.69 27.72
N ALA A 641 18.98 -6.89 28.46
CA ALA A 641 18.94 -7.52 29.78
C ALA A 641 18.52 -9.01 29.74
#